data_AF-A0A3M2CN93-F1
#
_entry.id   AF-A0A3M2CN93-F1
#
_cell.length_a   1.000
_cell.length_b   1.000
_cell.length_c   1.000
_cell.angle_alpha   90.00
_cell.angle_beta   90.00
_cell.angle_gamma   90.00
#
_symmetry.space_group_name_H-M   'P 1'
#
loop_
_entity.id
_entity.type
_entity.pdbx_description
1 polymer ?
#
loop_
_entity_poly.entity_id
_entity_poly.type
_entity_poly.pdbx_seq_one_letter_code
_entity_poly.pdbx_strand_id
1 'polypeptide(L)'
;MSQPTHPAIVCALTVALAAAPGASAQPADPRAAGAPETVTFADLPPAIRLGVRVENTRRLLPVARTLVIVPDAGAFLDAVARWSLASRFPILIDDGSDRARDNIARFVRAFEPERVLRWGGDGTHDLTRAEPADARRAALASAAARAWGARSAADLPARWAEVGLDPPGVALASLADRAWPAAVALSAGRGEPIVWLDDPGGGPLGGTGRAAWFDGWAPVVAGALDETPWAWRDLGDTIDSVTLCLTVPARVRLAGGDGRNFVSITDLLPRHAGGARWGWAGLIAGDEAESLWRAMCALFLQPKSAWLADAYRDRPGFARYQIAPAADLLGRVGLGVRADEDITLAQWRAAARAGVSADVVHVSTSNGVYGFKLFDALAPASDTPTLWTPAVVHLIHSFSAGRLDDRRSLARRWLDEGAYVYVGSVYEPFLTAFHTPQSLAQRWLAPAPFGAAVMHDAAPPWRLVYLGDPLVTVGPEAPAAPMPDLPGAEDAEVAMRQALAAGDLESGLRGLVTLARDADAARLVRALLDDRPEAVTGEIARLGWRPLVRTGQSAALIALMDHLGPEARDDPDLTDVVWLALRPLATAGDAGAVAALSTRLRELTFGADATDLARGVRAARGADAARRYLTALRTRAPDDRAREIIDAALADLAP
;
A
#
# COMPACT_ATOMS: atom_id res chain seq x y z
N MET A 1 27.65 24.73 39.50
CA MET A 1 26.56 24.70 38.49
C MET A 1 26.53 23.31 37.93
N SER A 2 25.62 22.49 38.44
CA SER A 2 25.58 21.04 38.22
C SER A 2 24.91 20.72 36.90
N GLN A 3 25.55 19.91 36.07
CA GLN A 3 24.94 19.32 34.88
C GLN A 3 23.88 18.28 35.31
N PRO A 4 22.69 18.23 34.67
CA PRO A 4 21.78 17.12 34.87
C PRO A 4 22.24 15.94 34.00
N THR A 5 22.67 14.87 34.64
CA THR A 5 22.75 13.55 34.04
C THR A 5 21.33 13.04 33.82
N HIS A 6 20.86 13.00 32.57
CA HIS A 6 19.63 12.29 32.21
C HIS A 6 19.85 10.78 32.40
N PRO A 7 18.96 10.04 33.09
CA PRO A 7 19.05 8.59 33.13
C PRO A 7 18.71 8.05 31.75
N ALA A 8 19.63 7.29 31.15
CA ALA A 8 19.34 6.45 30.00
C ALA A 8 18.17 5.52 30.36
N ILE A 9 17.05 5.67 29.67
CA ILE A 9 15.94 4.72 29.74
C ILE A 9 16.45 3.46 29.04
N VAL A 10 17.00 2.52 29.82
CA VAL A 10 17.25 1.16 29.37
C VAL A 10 15.88 0.49 29.24
N CYS A 11 15.30 0.55 28.04
CA CYS A 11 14.18 -0.31 27.68
C CYS A 11 14.66 -1.76 27.77
N ALA A 12 14.21 -2.49 28.80
CA ALA A 12 14.39 -3.92 28.88
C ALA A 12 13.58 -4.60 27.76
N LEU A 13 14.19 -4.73 26.58
CA LEU A 13 13.67 -5.60 25.53
C LEU A 13 13.91 -7.04 26.00
N THR A 14 12.86 -7.68 26.52
CA THR A 14 12.90 -9.12 26.77
C THR A 14 12.70 -9.81 25.42
N VAL A 15 13.78 -10.02 24.68
CA VAL A 15 13.75 -10.85 23.47
C VAL A 15 13.63 -12.31 23.92
N ALA A 16 12.41 -12.85 23.91
CA ALA A 16 12.19 -14.27 24.08
C ALA A 16 12.60 -15.00 22.78
N LEU A 17 13.88 -15.29 22.64
CA LEU A 17 14.39 -16.22 21.62
C LEU A 17 13.84 -17.62 21.95
N ALA A 18 12.78 -18.03 21.27
CA ALA A 18 12.29 -19.40 21.34
C ALA A 18 13.31 -20.33 20.66
N ALA A 19 14.08 -21.06 21.47
CA ALA A 19 14.97 -22.11 20.99
C ALA A 19 14.17 -23.27 20.37
N ALA A 20 14.53 -23.70 19.17
CA ALA A 20 13.93 -24.86 18.51
C ALA A 20 14.28 -26.16 19.26
N PRO A 21 13.36 -27.13 19.39
CA PRO A 21 13.65 -28.40 20.05
C PRO A 21 14.31 -29.36 19.05
N GLY A 22 15.55 -29.76 19.30
CA GLY A 22 16.18 -30.79 18.48
C GLY A 22 17.68 -31.03 18.71
N ALA A 23 18.04 -31.57 19.88
CA ALA A 23 19.14 -32.53 20.06
C ALA A 23 19.28 -32.87 21.55
N SER A 24 19.16 -34.16 21.92
CA SER A 24 19.46 -34.61 23.28
C SER A 24 20.97 -34.61 23.50
N ALA A 25 21.49 -33.55 24.12
CA ALA A 25 22.85 -33.53 24.67
C ALA A 25 22.81 -33.80 26.18
N GLN A 26 23.77 -34.60 26.65
CA GLN A 26 24.01 -34.91 28.06
C GLN A 26 24.01 -33.66 28.94
N PRO A 27 23.50 -33.72 30.20
CA PRO A 27 23.49 -32.58 31.11
C PRO A 27 24.93 -32.22 31.48
N ALA A 28 25.42 -31.10 30.93
CA ALA A 28 26.67 -30.49 31.35
C ALA A 28 26.49 -29.83 32.73
N ASP A 29 27.58 -29.81 33.50
CA ASP A 29 27.69 -29.26 34.85
C ASP A 29 27.18 -27.79 34.91
N PRO A 30 26.12 -27.48 35.70
CA PRO A 30 25.50 -26.15 35.75
C PRO A 30 26.39 -25.08 36.42
N ARG A 31 27.60 -25.43 36.86
CA ARG A 31 28.55 -24.49 37.52
C ARG A 31 29.59 -23.88 36.60
N ALA A 32 29.59 -24.21 35.30
CA ALA A 32 30.48 -23.61 34.30
C ALA A 32 29.77 -22.62 33.34
N ALA A 33 28.57 -22.15 33.69
CA ALA A 33 27.93 -21.06 32.97
C ALA A 33 28.61 -19.75 33.38
N GLY A 34 29.52 -19.24 32.53
CA GLY A 34 30.05 -17.89 32.65
C GLY A 34 28.91 -16.87 32.78
N ALA A 35 29.17 -15.76 33.46
CA ALA A 35 28.19 -14.69 33.59
C ALA A 35 27.60 -14.34 32.21
N PRO A 36 26.27 -14.14 32.08
CA PRO A 36 25.65 -13.86 30.79
C PRO A 36 26.31 -12.64 30.17
N GLU A 37 26.86 -12.83 28.97
CA GLU A 37 27.50 -11.77 28.19
C GLU A 37 26.47 -10.66 27.93
N THR A 38 26.80 -9.43 28.32
CA THR A 38 25.91 -8.29 28.13
C THR A 38 25.88 -7.90 26.67
N VAL A 39 24.82 -8.27 25.96
CA VAL A 39 24.57 -7.85 24.55
C VAL A 39 24.26 -6.35 24.52
N THR A 40 25.04 -5.58 23.78
CA THR A 40 24.81 -4.14 23.57
C THR A 40 24.00 -3.87 22.30
N PHE A 41 23.51 -2.65 22.12
CA PHE A 41 22.82 -2.25 20.89
C PHE A 41 23.68 -2.43 19.63
N ALA A 42 25.00 -2.23 19.74
CA ALA A 42 25.94 -2.38 18.62
C ALA A 42 26.12 -3.86 18.20
N ASP A 43 25.87 -4.80 19.11
CA ASP A 43 25.99 -6.24 18.84
C ASP A 43 24.75 -6.81 18.13
N LEU A 44 23.66 -6.03 18.03
CA LEU A 44 22.45 -6.43 17.32
C LEU A 44 22.68 -6.42 15.80
N PRO A 45 22.05 -7.35 15.04
CA PRO A 45 22.07 -7.30 13.58
C PRO A 45 21.57 -5.94 13.04
N PRO A 46 22.15 -5.41 11.94
CA PRO A 46 21.79 -4.11 11.38
C PRO A 46 20.28 -3.89 11.19
N ALA A 47 19.56 -4.88 10.65
CA ALA A 47 18.12 -4.79 10.43
C ALA A 47 17.33 -4.59 11.74
N ILE A 48 17.79 -5.21 12.84
CA ILE A 48 17.19 -5.07 14.17
C ILE A 48 17.55 -3.69 14.76
N ARG A 49 18.79 -3.23 14.57
CA ARG A 49 19.22 -1.89 15.01
C ARG A 49 18.37 -0.79 14.37
N LEU A 50 18.17 -0.87 13.06
CA LEU A 50 17.27 0.03 12.32
C LEU A 50 15.83 -0.04 12.88
N GLY A 51 15.31 -1.25 13.08
CA GLY A 51 14.00 -1.48 13.68
C GLY A 51 13.79 -0.80 15.02
N VAL A 52 14.76 -0.96 15.91
CA VAL A 52 14.75 -0.31 17.23
C VAL A 52 14.78 1.22 17.11
N ARG A 53 15.59 1.80 16.20
CA ARG A 53 15.60 3.26 15.96
C ARG A 53 14.22 3.75 15.49
N VAL A 54 13.63 3.07 14.51
CA VAL A 54 12.30 3.41 13.98
C VAL A 54 11.23 3.36 15.07
N GLU A 55 11.20 2.28 15.86
CA GLU A 55 10.25 2.13 16.95
C GLU A 55 10.47 3.14 18.08
N ASN A 56 11.72 3.49 18.39
CA ASN A 56 12.04 4.53 19.34
C ASN A 56 11.47 5.88 18.89
N THR A 57 11.69 6.27 17.63
CA THR A 57 11.10 7.48 17.05
C THR A 57 9.58 7.47 17.10
N ARG A 58 8.96 6.34 16.76
CA ARG A 58 7.50 6.21 16.77
C ARG A 58 6.91 6.38 18.18
N ARG A 59 7.62 5.90 19.21
CA ARG A 59 7.23 6.04 20.62
C ARG A 59 7.52 7.44 21.17
N LEU A 60 8.54 8.12 20.66
CA LEU A 60 8.86 9.51 21.02
C LEU A 60 7.77 10.49 20.58
N LEU A 61 7.11 10.20 19.46
CA LEU A 61 6.16 11.12 18.81
C LEU A 61 4.70 10.68 19.04
N PRO A 62 3.98 11.29 20.00
CA PRO A 62 2.60 10.92 20.30
C PRO A 62 1.63 11.42 19.22
N VAL A 63 0.51 10.70 19.04
CA VAL A 63 -0.44 10.87 17.94
C VAL A 63 -1.81 11.31 18.47
N ALA A 64 -2.35 12.41 17.95
CA ALA A 64 -3.74 12.78 18.16
C ALA A 64 -4.65 11.90 17.30
N ARG A 65 -5.75 11.40 17.87
CA ARG A 65 -6.74 10.56 17.19
C ARG A 65 -7.70 11.37 16.30
N THR A 66 -7.15 12.32 15.56
CA THR A 66 -7.89 13.19 14.64
C THR A 66 -7.27 13.08 13.26
N LEU A 67 -8.08 12.83 12.24
CA LEU A 67 -7.65 12.93 10.85
C LEU A 67 -7.92 14.35 10.34
N VAL A 68 -6.93 14.97 9.71
CA VAL A 68 -7.10 16.25 9.02
C VAL A 68 -7.09 16.02 7.51
N ILE A 69 -8.14 16.48 6.84
CA ILE A 69 -8.28 16.46 5.39
C ILE A 69 -8.03 17.88 4.88
N VAL A 70 -7.12 18.03 3.93
CA VAL A 70 -6.74 19.31 3.32
C VAL A 70 -7.03 19.28 1.82
N PRO A 71 -7.27 20.44 1.17
CA PRO A 71 -7.63 20.48 -0.25
C PRO A 71 -6.43 20.26 -1.19
N ASP A 72 -5.20 20.59 -0.76
CA ASP A 72 -4.03 20.60 -1.63
C ASP A 72 -2.70 20.51 -0.86
N ALA A 73 -1.60 20.51 -1.62
CA ALA A 73 -0.25 20.41 -1.07
C ALA A 73 0.20 21.64 -0.26
N GLY A 74 -0.35 22.83 -0.52
CA GLY A 74 -0.05 24.03 0.27
C GLY A 74 -0.66 23.95 1.66
N ALA A 75 -1.95 23.60 1.73
CA ALA A 75 -2.65 23.35 2.99
C ALA A 75 -2.05 22.15 3.77
N PHE A 76 -1.52 21.13 3.08
CA PHE A 76 -0.72 20.08 3.71
C PHE A 76 0.52 20.63 4.43
N LEU A 77 1.24 21.57 3.82
CA LEU A 77 2.43 22.18 4.45
C LEU A 77 2.08 23.02 5.66
N ASP A 78 0.98 23.77 5.60
CA ASP A 78 0.44 24.46 6.77
C ASP A 78 0.13 23.46 7.89
N ALA A 79 -0.43 22.29 7.55
CA ALA A 79 -0.84 21.29 8.54
C ALA A 79 0.34 20.54 9.16
N VAL A 80 1.31 20.10 8.35
CA VAL A 80 2.50 19.40 8.86
C VAL A 80 3.37 20.33 9.70
N ALA A 81 3.37 21.64 9.41
CA ALA A 81 4.04 22.64 10.24
C ALA A 81 3.40 22.82 11.64
N ARG A 82 2.20 22.26 11.88
CA ARG A 82 1.57 22.20 13.22
C ARG A 82 1.95 20.96 14.02
N TRP A 83 2.65 20.00 13.40
CA TRP A 83 3.23 18.90 14.17
C TRP A 83 4.29 19.43 15.13
N SER A 84 4.49 18.69 16.21
CA SER A 84 5.51 18.94 17.20
C SER A 84 5.88 17.63 17.90
N LEU A 85 6.91 17.65 18.75
CA LEU A 85 7.23 16.54 19.64
C LEU A 85 6.10 16.22 20.63
N ALA A 86 5.18 17.14 20.86
CA ALA A 86 4.06 16.95 21.79
C ALA A 86 2.81 16.38 21.11
N SER A 87 2.68 16.51 19.79
CA SER A 87 1.51 16.06 19.05
C SER A 87 1.75 16.08 17.55
N ARG A 88 1.35 14.99 16.88
CA ARG A 88 1.19 14.87 15.43
C ARG A 88 -0.15 14.20 15.13
N PHE A 89 -0.61 14.34 13.90
CA PHE A 89 -1.90 13.80 13.46
C PHE A 89 -1.84 13.48 11.96
N PRO A 90 -2.54 12.45 11.47
CA PRO A 90 -2.55 12.13 10.06
C PRO A 90 -3.18 13.26 9.23
N ILE A 91 -2.59 13.52 8.06
CA ILE A 91 -3.03 14.56 7.12
C ILE A 91 -3.20 13.92 5.74
N LEU A 92 -4.38 14.02 5.13
CA LEU A 92 -4.64 13.52 3.78
C LEU A 92 -5.14 14.63 2.87
N ILE A 93 -4.76 14.58 1.59
CA ILE A 93 -5.25 15.51 0.57
C ILE A 93 -6.52 14.92 -0.06
N ASP A 94 -7.59 15.72 -0.09
CA ASP A 94 -8.78 15.48 -0.91
C ASP A 94 -8.73 16.41 -2.12
N ASP A 95 -8.19 15.91 -3.23
CA ASP A 95 -8.08 16.63 -4.50
C ASP A 95 -9.38 16.60 -5.32
N GLY A 96 -10.48 16.11 -4.73
CA GLY A 96 -11.78 15.95 -5.36
C GLY A 96 -11.93 14.68 -6.20
N SER A 97 -10.85 13.91 -6.43
CA SER A 97 -10.91 12.65 -7.17
C SER A 97 -11.60 11.54 -6.37
N ASP A 98 -12.19 10.57 -7.06
CA ASP A 98 -12.78 9.39 -6.41
C ASP A 98 -11.72 8.53 -5.72
N ARG A 99 -10.50 8.50 -6.27
CA ARG A 99 -9.36 7.78 -5.70
C ARG A 99 -8.93 8.37 -4.35
N ALA A 100 -8.76 9.70 -4.26
CA ALA A 100 -8.41 10.35 -3.00
C ALA A 100 -9.49 10.11 -1.94
N ARG A 101 -10.77 10.24 -2.32
CA ARG A 101 -11.91 9.98 -1.41
C ARG A 101 -11.93 8.54 -0.89
N ASP A 102 -11.71 7.55 -1.76
CA ASP A 102 -11.66 6.15 -1.37
C ASP A 102 -10.44 5.84 -0.48
N ASN A 103 -9.28 6.42 -0.79
CA ASN A 103 -8.07 6.33 0.04
C ASN A 103 -8.27 6.93 1.44
N ILE A 104 -8.94 8.09 1.54
CA ILE A 104 -9.33 8.71 2.81
C ILE A 104 -10.26 7.77 3.59
N ALA A 105 -11.30 7.24 2.94
CA ALA A 105 -12.24 6.34 3.59
C ALA A 105 -11.56 5.04 4.08
N ARG A 106 -10.62 4.48 3.29
CA ARG A 106 -9.79 3.33 3.70
C ARG A 106 -8.98 3.67 4.95
N PHE A 107 -8.31 4.82 4.94
CA PHE A 107 -7.52 5.28 6.08
C PHE A 107 -8.40 5.47 7.33
N VAL A 108 -9.59 6.08 7.21
CA VAL A 108 -10.53 6.24 8.32
C VAL A 108 -10.92 4.90 8.93
N ARG A 109 -11.18 3.86 8.10
CA ARG A 109 -11.48 2.50 8.61
C ARG A 109 -10.34 1.87 9.37
N ALA A 110 -9.08 2.11 8.96
CA ALA A 110 -7.92 1.50 9.59
C ALA A 110 -7.42 2.28 10.81
N PHE A 111 -7.43 3.61 10.75
CA PHE A 111 -6.95 4.48 11.81
C PHE A 111 -7.99 4.70 12.92
N GLU A 112 -9.28 4.60 12.60
CA GLU A 112 -10.39 4.80 13.55
C GLU A 112 -10.26 6.13 14.31
N PRO A 113 -10.23 7.29 13.59
CA PRO A 113 -10.11 8.58 14.24
C PRO A 113 -11.35 8.88 15.11
N GLU A 114 -11.14 9.56 16.23
CA GLU A 114 -12.22 10.13 17.04
C GLU A 114 -12.90 11.29 16.33
N ARG A 115 -12.16 12.04 15.51
CA ARG A 115 -12.65 13.18 14.74
C ARG A 115 -12.02 13.26 13.36
N VAL A 116 -12.77 13.74 12.38
CA VAL A 116 -12.27 14.07 11.05
C VAL A 116 -12.52 15.56 10.81
N LEU A 117 -11.44 16.31 10.58
CA LEU A 117 -11.50 17.74 10.32
C LEU A 117 -11.20 18.03 8.85
N ARG A 118 -11.91 18.99 8.26
CA ARG A 118 -11.52 19.62 7.00
C ARG A 118 -10.85 20.95 7.31
N TRP A 119 -9.69 21.20 6.72
CA TRP A 119 -8.94 22.42 6.98
C TRP A 119 -8.28 22.96 5.71
N GLY A 120 -8.48 24.24 5.43
CA GLY A 120 -7.95 24.91 4.24
C GLY A 120 -6.50 25.41 4.36
N GLY A 121 -5.85 25.16 5.50
CA GLY A 121 -4.59 25.83 5.84
C GLY A 121 -4.82 27.26 6.33
N ASP A 122 -3.73 27.95 6.66
CA ASP A 122 -3.72 29.36 7.02
C ASP A 122 -3.16 30.25 5.90
N GLY A 123 -2.74 29.64 4.78
CA GLY A 123 -2.18 30.32 3.62
C GLY A 123 -0.72 30.71 3.79
N THR A 124 -0.03 30.22 4.83
CA THR A 124 1.39 30.51 5.05
C THR A 124 2.26 29.91 3.95
N HIS A 125 1.91 28.72 3.46
CA HIS A 125 2.65 28.01 2.43
C HIS A 125 1.95 28.08 1.06
N ASP A 126 1.91 29.28 0.46
CA ASP A 126 1.52 29.42 -0.95
C ASP A 126 2.67 29.00 -1.88
N LEU A 127 2.62 27.75 -2.32
CA LEU A 127 3.60 27.17 -3.24
C LEU A 127 3.62 27.85 -4.62
N THR A 128 2.58 28.61 -4.99
CA THR A 128 2.57 29.37 -6.25
C THR A 128 3.43 30.63 -6.19
N ARG A 129 3.79 31.08 -4.98
CA ARG A 129 4.59 32.29 -4.74
C ARG A 129 6.05 32.01 -4.37
N ALA A 130 6.41 30.76 -4.12
CA ALA A 130 7.75 30.36 -3.68
C ALA A 130 8.70 30.17 -4.87
N GLU A 131 9.03 31.27 -5.55
CA GLU A 131 10.10 31.34 -6.55
C GLU A 131 11.29 32.14 -5.98
N PRO A 132 12.55 31.67 -6.11
CA PRO A 132 13.06 30.55 -6.93
C PRO A 132 12.96 29.15 -6.28
N ALA A 133 13.30 28.09 -7.03
CA ALA A 133 13.28 26.69 -6.59
C ALA A 133 14.00 26.42 -5.24
N ASP A 134 15.11 27.10 -4.95
CA ASP A 134 15.82 26.97 -3.67
C ASP A 134 14.99 27.49 -2.49
N ALA A 135 14.24 28.59 -2.69
CA ALA A 135 13.34 29.12 -1.67
C ALA A 135 12.20 28.12 -1.40
N ARG A 136 11.72 27.44 -2.44
CA ARG A 136 10.73 26.35 -2.29
C ARG A 136 11.30 25.17 -1.52
N ARG A 137 12.50 24.67 -1.86
CA ARG A 137 13.18 23.60 -1.09
C ARG A 137 13.34 23.97 0.38
N ALA A 138 13.78 25.20 0.65
CA ALA A 138 13.95 25.72 1.99
C ALA A 138 12.62 25.80 2.77
N ALA A 139 11.54 26.24 2.13
CA ALA A 139 10.20 26.28 2.74
C ALA A 139 9.69 24.87 3.10
N LEU A 140 9.84 23.90 2.21
CA LEU A 140 9.46 22.50 2.44
C LEU A 140 10.26 21.89 3.59
N ALA A 141 11.58 22.06 3.57
CA ALA A 141 12.46 21.56 4.62
C ALA A 141 12.19 22.25 5.97
N SER A 142 11.85 23.55 5.96
CA SER A 142 11.48 24.29 7.16
C SER A 142 10.14 23.82 7.77
N ALA A 143 9.15 23.49 6.94
CA ALA A 143 7.90 22.89 7.41
C ALA A 143 8.14 21.56 8.14
N ALA A 144 8.98 20.68 7.57
CA ALA A 144 9.39 19.44 8.24
C ALA A 144 10.22 19.70 9.51
N ALA A 145 11.14 20.67 9.48
CA ALA A 145 11.99 21.01 10.63
C ALA A 145 11.19 21.47 11.86
N ARG A 146 10.11 22.23 11.63
CA ARG A 146 9.22 22.71 12.70
C ARG A 146 8.56 21.57 13.47
N ALA A 147 8.27 20.43 12.83
CA ALA A 147 7.72 19.25 13.49
C ALA A 147 8.64 18.73 14.63
N TRP A 148 9.94 18.99 14.52
CA TRP A 148 10.96 18.60 15.51
C TRP A 148 11.29 19.72 16.51
N GLY A 149 10.62 20.87 16.40
CA GLY A 149 10.93 22.08 17.18
C GLY A 149 12.23 22.77 16.76
N ALA A 150 12.77 22.45 15.57
CA ALA A 150 13.92 23.17 15.02
C ALA A 150 13.48 24.50 14.40
N ARG A 151 14.32 25.54 14.48
CA ARG A 151 14.01 26.87 13.91
C ARG A 151 14.19 26.92 12.40
N SER A 152 15.04 26.04 11.87
CA SER A 152 15.35 25.91 10.44
C SER A 152 15.76 24.47 10.13
N ALA A 153 15.79 24.12 8.84
CA ALA A 153 16.29 22.83 8.40
C ALA A 153 17.78 22.60 8.74
N ALA A 154 18.59 23.67 8.77
CA ALA A 154 20.00 23.59 9.14
C ALA A 154 20.21 23.25 10.64
N ASP A 155 19.23 23.59 11.50
CA ASP A 155 19.27 23.28 12.94
C ASP A 155 18.83 21.83 13.26
N LEU A 156 18.28 21.09 12.28
CA LEU A 156 17.73 19.75 12.49
C LEU A 156 18.72 18.74 13.09
N PRO A 157 19.97 18.62 12.59
CA PRO A 157 20.91 17.63 13.14
C PRO A 157 21.20 17.85 14.63
N ALA A 158 21.40 19.10 15.04
CA ALA A 158 21.59 19.44 16.44
C ALA A 158 20.33 19.14 17.26
N ARG A 159 19.15 19.47 16.72
CA ARG A 159 17.87 19.22 17.40
C ARG A 159 17.58 17.73 17.57
N TRP A 160 17.87 16.91 16.57
CA TRP A 160 17.73 15.45 16.66
C TRP A 160 18.69 14.85 17.69
N ALA A 161 19.95 15.30 17.72
CA ALA A 161 20.90 14.89 18.75
C ALA A 161 20.41 15.23 20.17
N GLU A 162 19.84 16.42 20.38
CA GLU A 162 19.27 16.84 21.67
C GLU A 162 18.13 15.93 22.15
N VAL A 163 17.32 15.39 21.24
CA VAL A 163 16.22 14.47 21.57
C VAL A 163 16.60 12.99 21.46
N GLY A 164 17.88 12.69 21.24
CA GLY A 164 18.40 11.33 21.13
C GLY A 164 17.88 10.58 19.90
N LEU A 165 17.67 11.29 18.79
CA LEU A 165 17.25 10.71 17.51
C LEU A 165 18.44 10.63 16.55
N ASP A 166 18.66 9.41 16.05
CA ASP A 166 19.48 9.14 14.88
C ASP A 166 18.53 8.92 13.68
N PRO A 167 18.71 9.63 12.55
CA PRO A 167 17.83 9.46 11.40
C PRO A 167 17.95 8.03 10.87
N PRO A 168 16.85 7.26 10.79
CA PRO A 168 16.91 5.85 10.37
C PRO A 168 17.24 5.68 8.89
N GLY A 169 17.08 6.74 8.09
CA GLY A 169 17.30 6.74 6.66
C GLY A 169 17.16 8.13 6.08
N VAL A 170 16.94 8.21 4.77
CA VAL A 170 16.77 9.48 4.03
C VAL A 170 15.58 9.39 3.07
N ALA A 171 14.95 10.54 2.80
CA ALA A 171 13.92 10.66 1.78
C ALA A 171 14.50 11.40 0.55
N LEU A 172 14.61 10.71 -0.59
CA LEU A 172 15.04 11.31 -1.85
C LEU A 172 13.82 11.93 -2.55
N ALA A 173 13.91 13.19 -2.98
CA ALA A 173 12.80 13.89 -3.62
C ALA A 173 13.28 14.87 -4.70
N SER A 174 12.38 15.25 -5.61
CA SER A 174 12.63 16.31 -6.60
C SER A 174 11.43 17.23 -6.66
N LEU A 175 11.66 18.53 -6.85
CA LEU A 175 10.57 19.48 -7.10
C LEU A 175 9.92 19.30 -8.47
N ALA A 176 10.58 18.58 -9.39
CA ALA A 176 10.06 18.24 -10.70
C ALA A 176 9.13 17.01 -10.68
N ASP A 177 9.01 16.32 -9.54
CA ASP A 177 8.17 15.13 -9.35
C ASP A 177 7.06 15.41 -8.35
N ARG A 178 5.83 14.94 -8.61
CA ARG A 178 4.68 15.20 -7.72
C ARG A 178 4.66 14.35 -6.45
N ALA A 179 5.57 13.38 -6.31
CA ALA A 179 5.66 12.52 -5.13
C ALA A 179 6.36 13.17 -3.91
N TRP A 180 6.87 14.40 -4.03
CA TRP A 180 7.58 15.11 -2.96
C TRP A 180 6.83 15.25 -1.62
N PRO A 181 5.48 15.29 -1.53
CA PRO A 181 4.79 15.39 -0.23
C PRO A 181 5.10 14.22 0.70
N ALA A 182 5.34 13.03 0.15
CA ALA A 182 5.79 11.88 0.93
C ALA A 182 7.11 12.15 1.64
N ALA A 183 8.09 12.78 0.97
CA ALA A 183 9.38 13.09 1.58
C ALA A 183 9.25 14.09 2.74
N VAL A 184 8.39 15.10 2.59
CA VAL A 184 8.10 16.05 3.67
C VAL A 184 7.44 15.34 4.86
N ALA A 185 6.47 14.47 4.60
CA ALA A 185 5.79 13.69 5.64
C ALA A 185 6.75 12.76 6.40
N LEU A 186 7.61 12.02 5.68
CA LEU A 186 8.60 11.12 6.29
C LEU A 186 9.66 11.89 7.08
N SER A 187 10.10 13.05 6.57
CA SER A 187 11.02 13.92 7.30
C SER A 187 10.42 14.44 8.60
N ALA A 188 9.19 14.95 8.55
CA ALA A 188 8.47 15.44 9.72
C ALA A 188 8.10 14.32 10.71
N GLY A 189 7.81 13.11 10.21
CA GLY A 189 7.20 12.03 10.99
C GLY A 189 8.15 10.93 11.47
N ARG A 190 9.29 10.71 10.80
CA ARG A 190 10.30 9.69 11.15
C ARG A 190 11.71 10.25 11.32
N GLY A 191 11.93 11.52 11.00
CA GLY A 191 13.26 12.12 11.08
C GLY A 191 14.16 11.67 9.94
N GLU A 192 13.61 11.48 8.74
CA GLU A 192 14.39 11.23 7.53
C GLU A 192 14.79 12.59 6.89
N PRO A 193 16.06 13.00 6.83
CA PRO A 193 16.44 14.19 6.10
C PRO A 193 16.03 14.06 4.63
N ILE A 194 15.58 15.19 4.06
CA ILE A 194 15.21 15.26 2.65
C ILE A 194 16.47 15.57 1.84
N VAL A 195 16.78 14.70 0.89
CA VAL A 195 17.83 14.91 -0.11
C VAL A 195 17.16 15.30 -1.42
N TRP A 196 17.37 16.55 -1.83
CA TRP A 196 16.76 17.09 -3.04
C TRP A 196 17.61 16.80 -4.28
N LEU A 197 17.00 16.17 -5.28
CA LEU A 197 17.60 15.90 -6.58
C LEU A 197 17.05 16.91 -7.60
N ASP A 198 17.95 17.46 -8.43
CA ASP A 198 17.56 18.34 -9.53
C ASP A 198 16.85 17.57 -10.65
N ASP A 199 17.34 16.38 -10.98
CA ASP A 199 16.72 15.43 -11.91
C ASP A 199 16.11 14.26 -11.11
N PRO A 200 14.78 14.02 -11.19
CA PRO A 200 14.14 12.90 -10.51
C PRO A 200 14.64 11.53 -10.98
N GLY A 201 15.33 11.42 -12.11
CA GLY A 201 15.90 10.16 -12.59
C GLY A 201 15.06 9.48 -13.68
N GLY A 202 14.46 10.25 -14.58
CA GLY A 202 14.02 9.79 -15.91
C GLY A 202 13.09 8.55 -16.03
N GLY A 203 11.85 8.78 -16.45
CA GLY A 203 10.99 7.78 -17.10
C GLY A 203 9.83 7.28 -16.23
N PRO A 204 8.81 6.65 -16.84
CA PRO A 204 7.60 6.24 -16.10
C PRO A 204 7.90 5.10 -15.13
N LEU A 205 7.09 4.99 -14.07
CA LEU A 205 7.20 3.95 -13.04
C LEU A 205 7.27 2.52 -13.59
N GLY A 206 6.44 2.19 -14.59
CA GLY A 206 6.44 0.89 -15.28
C GLY A 206 7.51 0.74 -16.37
N GLY A 207 8.34 1.76 -16.56
CA GLY A 207 9.43 1.78 -17.51
C GLY A 207 10.58 0.85 -17.14
N THR A 208 11.65 0.90 -17.94
CA THR A 208 12.87 0.14 -17.68
C THR A 208 14.06 1.07 -17.82
N GLY A 209 14.73 1.34 -16.70
CA GLY A 209 16.00 2.05 -16.69
C GLY A 209 17.07 1.24 -17.41
N ARG A 210 17.98 1.92 -18.13
CA ARG A 210 19.16 1.29 -18.72
C ARG A 210 20.31 1.36 -17.71
N ALA A 211 21.24 0.41 -17.77
CA ALA A 211 22.47 0.44 -16.96
C ALA A 211 23.14 1.81 -16.97
N ALA A 212 23.43 2.39 -18.15
CA ALA A 212 24.07 3.70 -18.27
C ALA A 212 23.30 4.85 -17.59
N TRP A 213 21.96 4.77 -17.52
CA TRP A 213 21.19 5.76 -16.77
C TRP A 213 21.44 5.60 -15.27
N PHE A 214 21.35 4.37 -14.75
CA PHE A 214 21.60 4.09 -13.35
C PHE A 214 23.05 4.41 -12.95
N ASP A 215 24.02 4.06 -13.81
CA ASP A 215 25.45 4.33 -13.59
C ASP A 215 25.76 5.83 -13.51
N GLY A 216 24.98 6.67 -14.19
CA GLY A 216 25.07 8.13 -14.08
C GLY A 216 24.30 8.71 -12.90
N TRP A 217 23.17 8.09 -12.52
CA TRP A 217 22.27 8.60 -11.49
C TRP A 217 22.67 8.17 -10.06
N ALA A 218 23.13 6.94 -9.86
CA ALA A 218 23.52 6.45 -8.53
C ALA A 218 24.68 7.24 -7.89
N PRO A 219 25.72 7.71 -8.63
CA PRO A 219 26.74 8.59 -8.07
C PRO A 219 26.20 9.96 -7.64
N VAL A 220 25.17 10.50 -8.30
CA VAL A 220 24.52 11.75 -7.89
C VAL A 220 23.85 11.56 -6.53
N VAL A 221 23.13 10.45 -6.35
CA VAL A 221 22.54 10.10 -5.06
C VAL A 221 23.62 9.93 -3.99
N ALA A 222 24.68 9.18 -4.28
CA ALA A 222 25.79 8.97 -3.34
C ALA A 222 26.47 10.29 -2.93
N GLY A 223 26.73 11.18 -3.89
CA GLY A 223 27.31 12.50 -3.61
C GLY A 223 26.41 13.35 -2.71
N ALA A 224 25.09 13.32 -2.95
CA ALA A 224 24.14 14.03 -2.10
C ALA A 224 24.04 13.44 -0.68
N LEU A 225 24.29 12.14 -0.50
CA LEU A 225 24.40 11.52 0.83
C LEU A 225 25.70 11.91 1.54
N ASP A 226 26.82 12.06 0.81
CA ASP A 226 28.10 12.52 1.35
C ASP A 226 28.05 13.97 1.87
N GLU A 227 27.08 14.77 1.43
CA GLU A 227 26.84 16.13 1.95
C GLU A 227 26.09 16.11 3.31
N THR A 228 25.53 14.96 3.71
CA THR A 228 24.86 14.83 5.00
C THR A 228 25.86 14.60 6.14
N PRO A 229 25.57 15.03 7.38
CA PRO A 229 26.47 14.83 8.52
C PRO A 229 26.46 13.40 9.09
N TRP A 230 25.73 12.46 8.49
CA TRP A 230 25.50 11.13 9.04
C TRP A 230 26.22 10.05 8.23
N ALA A 231 26.70 9.01 8.91
CA ALA A 231 27.30 7.85 8.26
C ALA A 231 26.24 7.05 7.49
N TRP A 232 26.61 6.50 6.32
CA TRP A 232 25.69 5.73 5.45
C TRP A 232 26.37 4.61 4.63
N ARG A 233 27.68 4.42 4.76
CA ARG A 233 28.46 3.56 3.84
C ARG A 233 28.33 2.07 4.18
N ASP A 234 28.04 1.73 5.43
CA ASP A 234 27.96 0.35 5.89
C ASP A 234 26.58 0.04 6.48
N LEU A 235 26.15 -1.22 6.37
CA LEU A 235 24.94 -1.67 7.03
C LEU A 235 25.04 -1.50 8.54
N GLY A 236 24.05 -0.82 9.12
CA GLY A 236 24.05 -0.49 10.55
C GLY A 236 24.73 0.84 10.86
N ASP A 237 25.11 1.62 9.85
CA ASP A 237 25.39 3.04 10.02
C ASP A 237 24.14 3.80 10.52
N THR A 238 24.28 5.12 10.68
CA THR A 238 23.19 5.99 11.09
C THR A 238 22.07 5.94 10.05
N ILE A 239 22.41 6.22 8.79
CA ILE A 239 21.55 6.06 7.63
C ILE A 239 21.79 4.66 7.06
N ASP A 240 20.79 3.79 7.14
CA ASP A 240 20.81 2.49 6.46
C ASP A 240 19.45 2.17 5.80
N SER A 241 18.64 3.21 5.53
CA SER A 241 17.49 3.13 4.64
C SER A 241 17.33 4.33 3.70
N VAL A 242 16.64 4.12 2.58
CA VAL A 242 16.37 5.15 1.57
C VAL A 242 14.92 5.04 1.08
N THR A 243 14.17 6.14 1.16
CA THR A 243 12.84 6.22 0.57
C THR A 243 12.87 7.10 -0.67
N LEU A 244 12.67 6.50 -1.84
CA LEU A 244 12.55 7.21 -3.11
C LEU A 244 11.13 7.80 -3.22
N CYS A 245 10.98 9.10 -2.96
CA CYS A 245 9.72 9.81 -3.14
C CYS A 245 9.67 10.41 -4.55
N LEU A 246 9.70 9.53 -5.56
CA LEU A 246 9.94 9.84 -6.97
C LEU A 246 9.16 8.88 -7.88
N THR A 247 8.83 9.33 -9.09
CA THR A 247 8.30 8.52 -10.17
C THR A 247 9.44 8.13 -11.12
N VAL A 248 10.10 7.02 -10.81
CA VAL A 248 11.23 6.46 -11.59
C VAL A 248 10.99 5.02 -12.00
N PRO A 249 11.67 4.50 -13.04
CA PRO A 249 11.58 3.10 -13.41
C PRO A 249 11.90 2.17 -12.24
N ALA A 250 10.94 1.32 -11.87
CA ALA A 250 11.13 0.37 -10.76
C ALA A 250 12.13 -0.76 -11.07
N ARG A 251 12.51 -0.92 -12.35
CA ARG A 251 13.48 -1.93 -12.78
C ARG A 251 14.55 -1.35 -13.70
N VAL A 252 15.75 -1.91 -13.57
CA VAL A 252 16.92 -1.58 -14.38
C VAL A 252 17.34 -2.83 -15.16
N ARG A 253 17.61 -2.63 -16.46
CA ARG A 253 18.26 -3.64 -17.29
C ARG A 253 19.77 -3.43 -17.23
N LEU A 254 20.47 -4.36 -16.58
CA LEU A 254 21.92 -4.35 -16.47
C LEU A 254 22.58 -4.68 -17.81
N ALA A 255 23.81 -4.20 -18.00
CA ALA A 255 24.61 -4.52 -19.19
C ALA A 255 25.12 -5.98 -19.14
N GLY A 256 25.32 -6.58 -20.31
CA GLY A 256 25.81 -7.96 -20.45
C GLY A 256 24.76 -9.06 -20.30
N GLY A 257 25.09 -10.27 -20.76
CA GLY A 257 24.21 -11.45 -20.75
C GLY A 257 23.26 -11.55 -21.95
N ASP A 258 22.21 -12.35 -21.81
CA ASP A 258 21.23 -12.68 -22.86
C ASP A 258 20.08 -11.66 -23.01
N GLY A 259 20.22 -10.49 -22.40
CA GLY A 259 19.20 -9.43 -22.38
C GLY A 259 18.09 -9.62 -21.33
N ARG A 260 18.16 -10.65 -20.47
CA ARG A 260 17.18 -10.92 -19.40
C ARG A 260 17.65 -10.55 -17.99
N ASN A 261 18.74 -9.77 -17.90
CA ASN A 261 19.31 -9.29 -16.64
C ASN A 261 18.58 -8.04 -16.12
N PHE A 262 17.37 -8.24 -15.61
CA PHE A 262 16.61 -7.21 -14.91
C PHE A 262 16.81 -7.32 -13.39
N VAL A 263 16.98 -6.17 -12.75
CA VAL A 263 17.02 -6.01 -11.29
C VAL A 263 16.08 -4.88 -10.87
N SER A 264 15.65 -4.91 -9.63
CA SER A 264 14.84 -3.87 -9.00
C SER A 264 15.71 -2.67 -8.62
N ILE A 265 15.21 -1.45 -8.83
CA ILE A 265 15.91 -0.23 -8.39
C ILE A 265 16.07 -0.19 -6.86
N THR A 266 15.05 -0.66 -6.13
CA THR A 266 15.04 -0.68 -4.66
C THR A 266 15.96 -1.74 -4.04
N ASP A 267 16.43 -2.69 -4.85
CA ASP A 267 17.49 -3.62 -4.43
C ASP A 267 18.87 -3.24 -4.97
N LEU A 268 18.93 -2.53 -6.11
CA LEU A 268 20.19 -2.10 -6.73
C LEU A 268 20.77 -0.83 -6.10
N LEU A 269 19.94 0.20 -5.84
CA LEU A 269 20.37 1.49 -5.30
C LEU A 269 21.13 1.39 -3.97
N PRO A 270 20.65 0.64 -2.95
CA PRO A 270 21.28 0.64 -1.65
C PRO A 270 22.49 -0.32 -1.56
N ARG A 271 23.26 -0.40 -2.66
CA ARG A 271 24.45 -1.24 -2.78
C ARG A 271 25.59 -0.48 -3.44
N HIS A 272 26.81 -0.83 -3.05
CA HIS A 272 28.03 -0.38 -3.72
C HIS A 272 28.26 -1.15 -5.02
N ALA A 273 29.17 -0.66 -5.86
CA ALA A 273 29.55 -1.32 -7.13
C ALA A 273 29.99 -2.79 -6.95
N GLY A 274 30.55 -3.15 -5.79
CA GLY A 274 30.92 -4.53 -5.43
C GLY A 274 29.75 -5.43 -5.00
N GLY A 275 28.53 -4.90 -4.97
CA GLY A 275 27.32 -5.63 -4.56
C GLY A 275 27.05 -5.62 -3.05
N ALA A 276 28.01 -5.16 -2.23
CA ALA A 276 27.83 -4.98 -0.80
C ALA A 276 26.69 -4.00 -0.53
N ARG A 277 25.73 -4.41 0.30
CA ARG A 277 24.60 -3.58 0.72
C ARG A 277 25.08 -2.58 1.77
N TRP A 278 24.55 -1.36 1.69
CA TRP A 278 24.71 -0.33 2.72
C TRP A 278 23.38 0.07 3.35
N GLY A 279 22.24 -0.27 2.71
CA GLY A 279 20.92 -0.06 3.31
C GLY A 279 19.76 -0.82 2.64
N TRP A 280 18.54 -0.45 2.99
CA TRP A 280 17.31 -0.95 2.36
C TRP A 280 16.50 0.20 1.76
N ALA A 281 16.01 0.02 0.54
CA ALA A 281 15.28 1.07 -0.16
C ALA A 281 13.81 0.71 -0.41
N GLY A 282 12.97 1.74 -0.45
CA GLY A 282 11.58 1.69 -0.89
C GLY A 282 11.27 2.80 -1.90
N LEU A 283 10.16 2.65 -2.64
CA LEU A 283 9.73 3.60 -3.67
C LEU A 283 8.28 4.03 -3.47
N ILE A 284 8.07 5.31 -3.18
CA ILE A 284 6.77 5.97 -3.13
C ILE A 284 6.65 6.86 -4.38
N ALA A 285 5.83 6.42 -5.33
CA ALA A 285 5.48 7.17 -6.52
C ALA A 285 4.00 7.62 -6.47
N GLY A 286 3.60 8.47 -7.41
CA GLY A 286 2.23 8.97 -7.55
C GLY A 286 2.17 10.49 -7.58
N ASP A 287 0.96 11.01 -7.60
CA ASP A 287 0.72 12.44 -7.39
C ASP A 287 0.82 12.83 -5.90
N GLU A 288 0.51 14.08 -5.60
CA GLU A 288 0.62 14.64 -4.26
C GLU A 288 -0.30 13.94 -3.25
N ALA A 289 -1.54 13.62 -3.63
CA ALA A 289 -2.49 12.98 -2.75
C ALA A 289 -2.14 11.50 -2.52
N GLU A 290 -1.77 10.79 -3.58
CA GLU A 290 -1.46 9.36 -3.51
C GLU A 290 -0.14 9.10 -2.76
N SER A 291 0.90 9.87 -3.05
CA SER A 291 2.20 9.74 -2.37
C SER A 291 2.08 10.07 -0.87
N LEU A 292 1.38 11.15 -0.53
CA LEU A 292 1.12 11.52 0.86
C LEU A 292 0.31 10.45 1.59
N TRP A 293 -0.74 9.92 0.96
CA TRP A 293 -1.55 8.85 1.54
C TRP A 293 -0.71 7.62 1.92
N ARG A 294 0.22 7.20 1.04
CA ARG A 294 1.13 6.08 1.35
C ARG A 294 2.04 6.37 2.54
N ALA A 295 2.63 7.56 2.59
CA ALA A 295 3.47 7.98 3.70
C ALA A 295 2.68 8.01 5.02
N MET A 296 1.45 8.55 5.00
CA MET A 296 0.58 8.62 6.18
C MET A 296 0.16 7.24 6.66
N CYS A 297 -0.14 6.31 5.75
CA CYS A 297 -0.39 4.91 6.10
C CYS A 297 0.82 4.31 6.84
N ALA A 298 2.03 4.51 6.32
CA ALA A 298 3.24 3.98 6.93
C ALA A 298 3.54 4.60 8.32
N LEU A 299 3.26 5.90 8.49
CA LEU A 299 3.53 6.65 9.72
C LEU A 299 2.54 6.33 10.85
N PHE A 300 1.25 6.16 10.53
CA PHE A 300 0.18 6.18 11.52
C PHE A 300 -0.56 4.85 11.70
N LEU A 301 -0.44 3.91 10.75
CA LEU A 301 -1.11 2.61 10.87
C LEU A 301 -0.18 1.58 11.53
N GLN A 302 -0.77 0.72 12.35
CA GLN A 302 -0.12 -0.46 12.90
C GLN A 302 -0.96 -1.70 12.52
N PRO A 303 -0.35 -2.75 11.97
CA PRO A 303 -1.08 -3.95 11.60
C PRO A 303 -1.77 -4.62 12.79
N LYS A 304 -3.07 -4.91 12.65
CA LYS A 304 -3.90 -5.63 13.63
C LYS A 304 -4.41 -6.96 13.07
N SER A 305 -4.34 -7.14 11.76
CA SER A 305 -4.91 -8.28 11.05
C SER A 305 -4.07 -8.69 9.84
N ALA A 306 -4.10 -9.98 9.51
CA ALA A 306 -3.41 -10.54 8.36
C ALA A 306 -4.27 -11.55 7.61
N TRP A 307 -4.18 -11.52 6.27
CA TRP A 307 -4.68 -12.55 5.38
C TRP A 307 -3.52 -13.20 4.64
N LEU A 308 -3.36 -14.51 4.80
CA LEU A 308 -2.35 -15.31 4.11
C LEU A 308 -3.07 -16.27 3.17
N ALA A 309 -2.78 -16.20 1.88
CA ALA A 309 -3.35 -17.07 0.87
C ALA A 309 -2.24 -17.82 0.14
N ASP A 310 -2.34 -19.15 0.06
CA ASP A 310 -1.36 -19.99 -0.62
C ASP A 310 -2.02 -20.88 -1.67
N ALA A 311 -1.51 -20.79 -2.90
CA ALA A 311 -1.91 -21.62 -4.02
C ALA A 311 -0.85 -22.67 -4.39
N TYR A 312 0.31 -22.70 -3.70
CA TYR A 312 1.32 -23.72 -3.93
C TYR A 312 0.91 -25.03 -3.28
N ARG A 313 0.69 -26.05 -4.13
CA ARG A 313 0.53 -27.44 -3.69
C ARG A 313 1.77 -27.91 -2.94
N ASP A 314 1.58 -28.88 -2.02
CA ASP A 314 2.66 -29.70 -1.47
C ASP A 314 3.40 -30.45 -2.61
N ARG A 315 4.42 -29.79 -3.14
CA ARG A 315 5.34 -30.31 -4.16
C ARG A 315 6.76 -30.24 -3.60
N PRO A 316 7.63 -31.20 -3.95
CA PRO A 316 9.02 -31.17 -3.51
C PRO A 316 9.68 -29.81 -3.79
N GLY A 317 10.22 -29.18 -2.74
CA GLY A 317 10.84 -27.84 -2.80
C GLY A 317 9.94 -26.67 -2.41
N PHE A 318 8.62 -26.85 -2.35
CA PHE A 318 7.64 -25.82 -1.98
C PHE A 318 7.14 -25.95 -0.54
N ALA A 319 7.32 -27.09 0.12
CA ALA A 319 6.88 -27.32 1.51
C ALA A 319 7.37 -26.26 2.51
N ARG A 320 8.59 -25.73 2.32
CA ARG A 320 9.13 -24.65 3.17
C ARG A 320 8.45 -23.28 2.98
N TYR A 321 7.60 -23.14 1.96
CA TYR A 321 6.83 -21.92 1.66
C TYR A 321 5.37 -22.00 2.13
N GLN A 322 5.01 -23.04 2.89
CA GLN A 322 3.72 -23.12 3.56
C GLN A 322 3.51 -21.93 4.50
N ILE A 323 2.26 -21.48 4.58
CA ILE A 323 1.87 -20.28 5.33
C ILE A 323 1.49 -20.57 6.79
N ALA A 324 1.11 -21.81 7.14
CA ALA A 324 0.72 -22.16 8.51
C ALA A 324 1.74 -21.76 9.60
N PRO A 325 3.06 -21.98 9.45
CA PRO A 325 4.03 -21.54 10.46
C PRO A 325 4.10 -20.02 10.62
N ALA A 326 3.90 -19.26 9.53
CA ALA A 326 3.84 -17.81 9.59
C ALA A 326 2.55 -17.32 10.27
N ALA A 327 1.42 -17.96 9.97
CA ALA A 327 0.14 -17.65 10.60
C ALA A 327 0.18 -17.84 12.13
N ASP A 328 0.78 -18.93 12.61
CA ASP A 328 0.97 -19.17 14.05
C ASP A 328 1.85 -18.08 14.70
N LEU A 329 2.97 -17.69 14.08
CA LEU A 329 3.83 -16.63 14.59
C LEU A 329 3.12 -15.28 14.69
N LEU A 330 2.38 -14.88 13.65
CA LEU A 330 1.62 -13.64 13.63
C LEU A 330 0.47 -13.67 14.66
N GLY A 331 -0.21 -14.81 14.80
CA GLY A 331 -1.27 -14.97 15.80
C GLY A 331 -0.77 -14.84 17.24
N ARG A 332 0.44 -15.33 17.55
CA ARG A 332 1.04 -15.24 18.90
C ARG A 332 1.34 -13.82 19.35
N VAL A 333 1.51 -12.87 18.42
CA VAL A 333 1.70 -11.45 18.74
C VAL A 333 0.40 -10.64 18.71
N GLY A 334 -0.75 -11.32 18.59
CA GLY A 334 -2.08 -10.71 18.71
C GLY A 334 -2.71 -10.24 17.40
N LEU A 335 -2.11 -10.53 16.24
CA LEU A 335 -2.76 -10.23 14.96
C LEU A 335 -3.94 -11.19 14.73
N GLY A 336 -5.06 -10.66 14.23
CA GLY A 336 -6.16 -11.47 13.71
C GLY A 336 -5.77 -12.11 12.38
N VAL A 337 -5.51 -13.41 12.36
CA VAL A 337 -4.99 -14.11 11.17
C VAL A 337 -6.05 -14.97 10.50
N ARG A 338 -6.25 -14.76 9.19
CA ARG A 338 -6.94 -15.66 8.27
C ARG A 338 -5.91 -16.33 7.36
N ALA A 339 -5.81 -17.66 7.38
CA ALA A 339 -4.93 -18.42 6.50
C ALA A 339 -5.74 -19.36 5.60
N ASP A 340 -5.60 -19.21 4.29
CA ASP A 340 -6.24 -20.05 3.27
C ASP A 340 -5.16 -20.80 2.48
N GLU A 341 -4.96 -22.09 2.81
CA GLU A 341 -4.08 -22.99 2.06
C GLU A 341 -4.82 -23.64 0.90
N ASP A 342 -4.08 -24.04 -0.14
CA ASP A 342 -4.63 -24.64 -1.37
C ASP A 342 -5.80 -23.83 -1.96
N ILE A 343 -5.67 -22.49 -1.97
CA ILE A 343 -6.77 -21.61 -2.33
C ILE A 343 -7.25 -21.83 -3.77
N THR A 344 -8.52 -22.19 -3.91
CA THR A 344 -9.20 -22.41 -5.20
C THR A 344 -9.69 -21.10 -5.82
N LEU A 345 -10.02 -21.13 -7.11
CA LEU A 345 -10.66 -20.00 -7.80
C LEU A 345 -11.98 -19.58 -7.17
N ALA A 346 -12.78 -20.56 -6.70
CA ALA A 346 -14.03 -20.27 -6.02
C ALA A 346 -13.80 -19.52 -4.70
N GLN A 347 -12.84 -19.99 -3.87
CA GLN A 347 -12.48 -19.32 -2.61
C GLN A 347 -11.88 -17.94 -2.85
N TRP A 348 -10.97 -17.81 -3.83
CA TRP A 348 -10.39 -16.52 -4.21
C TRP A 348 -11.45 -15.51 -4.65
N ARG A 349 -12.37 -15.91 -5.53
CA ARG A 349 -13.48 -15.04 -5.98
C ARG A 349 -14.45 -14.71 -4.86
N ALA A 350 -14.65 -15.62 -3.89
CA ALA A 350 -15.45 -15.33 -2.71
C ALA A 350 -14.80 -14.24 -1.83
N ALA A 351 -13.48 -14.31 -1.62
CA ALA A 351 -12.73 -13.25 -0.95
C ALA A 351 -12.76 -11.93 -1.74
N ALA A 352 -12.54 -11.98 -3.05
CA ALA A 352 -12.58 -10.80 -3.91
C ALA A 352 -13.95 -10.12 -3.93
N ARG A 353 -15.05 -10.90 -3.92
CA ARG A 353 -16.43 -10.39 -3.82
C ARG A 353 -16.70 -9.67 -2.50
N ALA A 354 -16.27 -10.27 -1.39
CA ALA A 354 -16.44 -9.66 -0.08
C ALA A 354 -15.52 -8.46 0.13
N GLY A 355 -14.45 -8.38 -0.67
CA GLY A 355 -13.25 -7.58 -0.42
C GLY A 355 -12.51 -8.04 0.82
N VAL A 356 -11.35 -7.45 1.06
CA VAL A 356 -10.41 -7.89 2.10
C VAL A 356 -10.21 -6.76 3.10
N SER A 357 -10.47 -7.03 4.37
CA SER A 357 -10.13 -6.12 5.49
C SER A 357 -9.00 -6.77 6.27
N ALA A 358 -7.77 -6.60 5.78
CA ALA A 358 -6.57 -7.12 6.41
C ALA A 358 -5.45 -6.09 6.25
N ASP A 359 -4.71 -5.82 7.32
CA ASP A 359 -3.61 -4.83 7.29
C ASP A 359 -2.34 -5.41 6.65
N VAL A 360 -2.24 -6.74 6.62
CA VAL A 360 -1.18 -7.50 5.95
C VAL A 360 -1.81 -8.53 5.03
N VAL A 361 -1.41 -8.54 3.77
CA VAL A 361 -1.82 -9.54 2.79
C VAL A 361 -0.59 -10.24 2.25
N HIS A 362 -0.48 -11.54 2.50
CA HIS A 362 0.54 -12.40 1.92
C HIS A 362 -0.10 -13.32 0.89
N VAL A 363 0.43 -13.37 -0.32
CA VAL A 363 -0.05 -14.29 -1.36
C VAL A 363 1.11 -15.08 -1.97
N SER A 364 1.02 -16.41 -1.90
CA SER A 364 1.92 -17.34 -2.59
C SER A 364 1.22 -17.91 -3.83
N THR A 365 1.68 -17.52 -5.02
CA THR A 365 1.13 -18.00 -6.31
C THR A 365 2.18 -17.93 -7.42
N SER A 366 1.86 -18.33 -8.64
CA SER A 366 2.75 -18.21 -9.81
C SER A 366 1.96 -17.74 -11.02
N ASN A 367 2.63 -17.42 -12.13
CA ASN A 367 2.13 -17.31 -13.51
C ASN A 367 2.90 -16.19 -14.23
N GLY A 368 2.37 -14.98 -14.22
CA GLY A 368 2.97 -13.81 -14.85
C GLY A 368 2.14 -12.55 -14.55
N VAL A 369 2.49 -11.44 -15.22
CA VAL A 369 1.98 -10.08 -14.92
C VAL A 369 0.45 -9.96 -14.77
N TYR A 370 -0.33 -10.80 -15.47
CA TYR A 370 -1.78 -10.62 -15.65
C TYR A 370 -2.65 -11.70 -15.01
N GLY A 371 -2.11 -12.54 -14.11
CA GLY A 371 -2.95 -13.50 -13.41
C GLY A 371 -2.28 -14.32 -12.33
N PHE A 372 -3.12 -14.99 -11.55
CA PHE A 372 -2.76 -15.87 -10.46
C PHE A 372 -2.98 -17.33 -10.89
N LYS A 373 -2.00 -18.18 -10.68
CA LYS A 373 -2.19 -19.64 -10.72
C LYS A 373 -2.64 -20.09 -9.34
N LEU A 374 -3.93 -20.28 -9.20
CA LEU A 374 -4.57 -20.81 -8.01
C LEU A 374 -4.48 -22.34 -8.00
N PHE A 375 -4.98 -22.96 -6.93
CA PHE A 375 -4.87 -24.41 -6.74
C PHE A 375 -5.47 -25.21 -7.89
N ASP A 376 -6.66 -24.83 -8.36
CA ASP A 376 -7.46 -25.56 -9.35
C ASP A 376 -7.60 -24.85 -10.71
N ALA A 377 -7.30 -23.55 -10.79
CA ALA A 377 -7.48 -22.76 -12.01
C ALA A 377 -6.60 -21.51 -12.08
N LEU A 378 -6.65 -20.82 -13.22
CA LEU A 378 -6.06 -19.49 -13.39
C LEU A 378 -7.11 -18.43 -13.06
N ALA A 379 -6.80 -17.52 -12.13
CA ALA A 379 -7.54 -16.28 -11.95
C ALA A 379 -6.86 -15.16 -12.74
N PRO A 380 -7.61 -14.32 -13.46
CA PRO A 380 -7.06 -13.12 -14.07
C PRO A 380 -6.69 -12.08 -13.01
N ALA A 381 -5.81 -11.14 -13.35
CA ALA A 381 -5.46 -10.03 -12.47
C ALA A 381 -6.69 -9.16 -12.11
N SER A 382 -7.71 -9.09 -12.96
CA SER A 382 -8.98 -8.42 -12.66
C SER A 382 -9.81 -9.12 -11.57
N ASP A 383 -9.39 -10.29 -11.09
CA ASP A 383 -9.95 -10.92 -9.90
C ASP A 383 -9.17 -10.51 -8.62
N THR A 384 -8.30 -9.49 -8.67
CA THR A 384 -7.63 -8.93 -7.47
C THR A 384 -8.68 -8.39 -6.48
N PRO A 385 -8.67 -8.83 -5.22
CA PRO A 385 -9.59 -8.30 -4.21
C PRO A 385 -9.38 -6.81 -3.95
N THR A 386 -10.47 -6.07 -3.75
CA THR A 386 -10.37 -4.71 -3.19
C THR A 386 -10.03 -4.77 -1.71
N LEU A 387 -9.09 -3.94 -1.27
CA LEU A 387 -8.75 -3.80 0.16
C LEU A 387 -9.63 -2.76 0.85
N TRP A 388 -10.47 -3.12 1.80
CA TRP A 388 -11.28 -2.11 2.49
C TRP A 388 -10.47 -1.26 3.45
N THR A 389 -9.33 -1.74 3.93
CA THR A 389 -8.34 -0.97 4.70
C THR A 389 -7.03 -0.90 3.92
N PRO A 390 -6.15 0.11 4.17
CA PRO A 390 -4.82 0.12 3.58
C PRO A 390 -4.03 -1.10 4.05
N ALA A 391 -3.31 -1.77 3.15
CA ALA A 391 -2.56 -2.98 3.50
C ALA A 391 -1.09 -2.95 3.06
N VAL A 392 -0.26 -3.66 3.82
CA VAL A 392 1.03 -4.18 3.37
C VAL A 392 0.79 -5.44 2.57
N VAL A 393 1.19 -5.44 1.30
CA VAL A 393 0.97 -6.56 0.38
C VAL A 393 2.31 -7.20 0.00
N HIS A 394 2.46 -8.50 0.23
CA HIS A 394 3.63 -9.29 -0.17
C HIS A 394 3.23 -10.46 -1.07
N LEU A 395 3.74 -10.47 -2.30
CA LEU A 395 3.47 -11.49 -3.31
C LEU A 395 4.72 -12.30 -3.63
N ILE A 396 4.73 -13.56 -3.19
CA ILE A 396 5.62 -14.58 -3.76
C ILE A 396 5.00 -15.00 -5.10
N HIS A 397 5.39 -14.32 -6.18
CA HIS A 397 4.83 -14.52 -7.51
C HIS A 397 5.74 -13.97 -8.62
N SER A 398 5.80 -14.68 -9.75
CA SER A 398 6.65 -14.32 -10.88
C SER A 398 6.09 -13.16 -11.71
N PHE A 399 6.94 -12.15 -11.97
CA PHE A 399 6.55 -10.92 -12.68
C PHE A 399 5.41 -10.12 -12.05
N SER A 400 5.11 -10.33 -10.77
CA SER A 400 3.99 -9.66 -10.09
C SER A 400 4.07 -8.13 -10.15
N ALA A 401 5.29 -7.57 -10.22
CA ALA A 401 5.58 -6.15 -10.40
C ALA A 401 6.20 -5.83 -11.78
N GLY A 402 5.98 -6.67 -12.79
CA GLY A 402 6.62 -6.55 -14.10
C GLY A 402 6.18 -5.36 -14.95
N ARG A 403 5.03 -4.73 -14.61
CA ARG A 403 4.44 -3.57 -15.30
C ARG A 403 3.65 -2.67 -14.35
N LEU A 404 4.26 -1.65 -13.76
CA LEU A 404 3.59 -0.75 -12.81
C LEU A 404 2.80 0.39 -13.46
N ASP A 405 2.95 0.58 -14.76
CA ASP A 405 2.23 1.55 -15.59
C ASP A 405 0.93 0.97 -16.18
N ASP A 406 0.72 -0.34 -16.05
CA ASP A 406 -0.40 -1.04 -16.65
C ASP A 406 -1.39 -1.47 -15.56
N ARG A 407 -2.57 -0.83 -15.54
CA ARG A 407 -3.68 -1.16 -14.64
C ARG A 407 -4.16 -2.61 -14.76
N ARG A 408 -3.83 -3.30 -15.84
CA ARG A 408 -4.16 -4.72 -16.01
C ARG A 408 -3.24 -5.63 -15.21
N SER A 409 -2.09 -5.14 -14.73
CA SER A 409 -1.11 -5.93 -13.99
C SER A 409 -1.50 -6.18 -12.53
N LEU A 410 -0.93 -7.20 -11.93
CA LEU A 410 -1.10 -7.52 -10.50
C LEU A 410 -0.70 -6.37 -9.58
N ALA A 411 0.56 -5.93 -9.60
CA ALA A 411 1.04 -4.90 -8.70
C ALA A 411 0.26 -3.59 -8.84
N ARG A 412 -0.04 -3.15 -10.08
CA ARG A 412 -0.79 -1.91 -10.26
C ARG A 412 -2.19 -2.00 -9.68
N ARG A 413 -2.87 -3.15 -9.82
CA ARG A 413 -4.17 -3.38 -9.19
C ARG A 413 -4.08 -3.37 -7.67
N TRP A 414 -3.13 -4.07 -7.06
CA TRP A 414 -2.97 -4.00 -5.60
C TRP A 414 -2.74 -2.57 -5.11
N LEU A 415 -1.94 -1.77 -5.82
CA LEU A 415 -1.70 -0.36 -5.50
C LEU A 415 -2.96 0.52 -5.67
N ASP A 416 -3.71 0.33 -6.76
CA ASP A 416 -4.98 1.02 -7.00
C ASP A 416 -6.05 0.58 -5.98
N GLU A 417 -5.99 -0.67 -5.56
CA GLU A 417 -6.89 -1.29 -4.60
C GLU A 417 -6.37 -1.21 -3.16
N GLY A 418 -5.56 -0.21 -2.80
CA GLY A 418 -5.29 0.16 -1.41
C GLY A 418 -4.02 -0.41 -0.77
N ALA A 419 -3.09 -0.97 -1.54
CA ALA A 419 -1.77 -1.30 -1.03
C ALA A 419 -0.96 0.00 -0.83
N TYR A 420 -0.56 0.28 0.41
CA TYR A 420 0.38 1.37 0.71
C TYR A 420 1.83 0.87 0.76
N VAL A 421 2.02 -0.43 0.98
CA VAL A 421 3.25 -1.16 0.70
C VAL A 421 2.94 -2.32 -0.22
N TYR A 422 3.76 -2.52 -1.26
CA TYR A 422 3.70 -3.67 -2.14
C TYR A 422 5.11 -4.25 -2.37
N VAL A 423 5.26 -5.55 -2.14
CA VAL A 423 6.49 -6.29 -2.41
C VAL A 423 6.21 -7.41 -3.42
N GLY A 424 6.99 -7.44 -4.49
CA GLY A 424 6.85 -8.42 -5.55
C GLY A 424 8.06 -8.45 -6.49
N SER A 425 7.92 -9.08 -7.66
CA SER A 425 9.06 -9.28 -8.58
C SER A 425 8.88 -8.56 -9.91
N VAL A 426 9.88 -7.78 -10.33
CA VAL A 426 9.86 -7.01 -11.60
C VAL A 426 10.17 -7.87 -12.83
N TYR A 427 10.63 -9.10 -12.61
CA TYR A 427 10.95 -10.10 -13.63
C TYR A 427 10.77 -11.52 -13.05
N GLU A 428 11.01 -12.61 -13.80
CA GLU A 428 10.92 -13.99 -13.28
C GLU A 428 11.87 -14.19 -12.09
N PRO A 429 11.43 -14.38 -10.84
CA PRO A 429 12.33 -14.72 -9.74
C PRO A 429 12.51 -16.24 -9.64
N PHE A 430 13.68 -16.71 -9.17
CA PHE A 430 13.71 -18.04 -8.56
C PHE A 430 12.95 -17.99 -7.24
N LEU A 431 12.30 -19.08 -6.84
CA LEU A 431 11.53 -19.12 -5.59
C LEU A 431 12.39 -18.72 -4.36
N THR A 432 13.67 -19.12 -4.36
CA THR A 432 14.67 -18.77 -3.33
C THR A 432 15.04 -17.30 -3.27
N ALA A 433 14.57 -16.48 -4.20
CA ALA A 433 14.70 -15.03 -4.11
C ALA A 433 13.90 -14.44 -2.95
N PHE A 434 12.82 -15.13 -2.56
CA PHE A 434 11.97 -14.75 -1.44
C PHE A 434 12.37 -15.52 -0.20
N HIS A 435 12.37 -14.83 0.95
CA HIS A 435 12.26 -15.49 2.24
C HIS A 435 11.01 -16.37 2.28
N THR A 436 11.07 -17.48 3.02
CA THR A 436 9.87 -18.26 3.32
C THR A 436 8.90 -17.41 4.15
N PRO A 437 7.57 -17.67 4.10
CA PRO A 437 6.61 -16.92 4.92
C PRO A 437 6.97 -16.95 6.41
N GLN A 438 7.45 -18.10 6.91
CA GLN A 438 7.93 -18.24 8.27
C GLN A 438 9.14 -17.33 8.56
N SER A 439 10.16 -17.35 7.70
CA SER A 439 11.36 -16.52 7.87
C SER A 439 11.02 -15.03 7.82
N LEU A 440 10.13 -14.62 6.91
CA LEU A 440 9.64 -13.25 6.83
C LEU A 440 8.93 -12.84 8.13
N ALA A 441 8.00 -13.65 8.63
CA ALA A 441 7.31 -13.38 9.88
C ALA A 441 8.30 -13.28 11.05
N GLN A 442 9.27 -14.20 11.16
CA GLN A 442 10.31 -14.15 12.19
C GLN A 442 11.15 -12.87 12.12
N ARG A 443 11.57 -12.45 10.92
CA ARG A 443 12.36 -11.23 10.72
C ARG A 443 11.56 -9.98 11.12
N TRP A 444 10.31 -9.88 10.67
CA TRP A 444 9.47 -8.70 10.93
C TRP A 444 9.08 -8.58 12.40
N LEU A 445 8.85 -9.71 13.09
CA LEU A 445 8.59 -9.75 14.53
C LEU A 445 9.86 -9.63 15.39
N ALA A 446 11.05 -9.76 14.78
CA ALA A 446 12.35 -9.48 15.39
C ALA A 446 12.74 -7.99 15.25
N PRO A 447 11.80 -7.10 15.60
CA PRO A 447 11.66 -5.70 15.18
C PRO A 447 12.22 -5.19 13.85
N ALA A 448 12.70 -5.99 12.90
CA ALA A 448 13.23 -5.45 11.64
C ALA A 448 12.12 -4.77 10.83
N PRO A 449 12.31 -3.56 10.27
CA PRO A 449 11.28 -2.98 9.42
C PRO A 449 11.05 -3.83 8.17
N PHE A 450 9.86 -3.73 7.58
CA PHE A 450 9.41 -4.64 6.55
C PHE A 450 10.33 -4.65 5.33
N GLY A 451 10.92 -3.51 4.96
CA GLY A 451 11.92 -3.41 3.88
C GLY A 451 13.16 -4.28 4.13
N ALA A 452 13.66 -4.30 5.36
CA ALA A 452 14.77 -5.16 5.77
C ALA A 452 14.33 -6.63 5.96
N ALA A 453 13.08 -6.85 6.38
CA ALA A 453 12.54 -8.18 6.61
C ALA A 453 12.40 -8.99 5.31
N VAL A 454 12.01 -8.37 4.20
CA VAL A 454 11.78 -9.05 2.90
C VAL A 454 13.04 -9.24 2.05
N MET A 455 14.09 -8.47 2.29
CA MET A 455 15.31 -8.50 1.47
C MET A 455 16.36 -9.46 2.02
N HIS A 456 17.21 -9.99 1.13
CA HIS A 456 18.42 -10.71 1.51
C HIS A 456 19.60 -9.73 1.60
N ASP A 457 20.34 -9.81 2.71
CA ASP A 457 21.42 -8.86 3.01
C ASP A 457 22.70 -9.19 2.21
N ALA A 458 23.10 -10.46 2.18
CA ALA A 458 24.33 -10.95 1.53
C ALA A 458 24.15 -11.53 0.11
N ALA A 459 22.98 -11.34 -0.51
CA ALA A 459 22.71 -11.79 -1.88
C ALA A 459 23.12 -10.71 -2.90
N PRO A 460 23.46 -11.05 -4.15
CA PRO A 460 23.62 -10.06 -5.22
C PRO A 460 22.32 -9.29 -5.49
N PRO A 461 22.37 -8.10 -6.15
CA PRO A 461 21.17 -7.40 -6.57
C PRO A 461 20.23 -8.30 -7.39
N TRP A 462 18.94 -8.20 -7.13
CA TRP A 462 17.93 -9.12 -7.63
C TRP A 462 16.63 -8.43 -8.05
N ARG A 463 15.61 -9.23 -8.31
CA ARG A 463 14.35 -8.87 -9.00
C ARG A 463 13.23 -8.41 -8.06
N LEU A 464 13.44 -8.41 -6.74
CA LEU A 464 12.41 -8.01 -5.78
C LEU A 464 12.35 -6.50 -5.62
N VAL A 465 11.16 -5.93 -5.81
CA VAL A 465 10.89 -4.50 -5.63
C VAL A 465 10.07 -4.26 -4.39
N TYR A 466 10.41 -3.20 -3.65
CA TYR A 466 9.67 -2.68 -2.52
C TYR A 466 9.04 -1.33 -2.89
N LEU A 467 7.72 -1.28 -2.99
CA LEU A 467 6.96 -0.05 -3.23
C LEU A 467 6.34 0.38 -1.90
N GLY A 468 6.56 1.62 -1.47
CA GLY A 468 6.20 2.13 -0.15
C GLY A 468 7.41 2.58 0.67
N ASP A 469 7.14 3.02 1.90
CA ASP A 469 8.14 3.35 2.92
C ASP A 469 8.76 2.05 3.48
N PRO A 470 10.09 1.83 3.39
CA PRO A 470 10.72 0.60 3.86
C PRO A 470 10.69 0.43 5.38
N LEU A 471 10.34 1.47 6.14
CA LEU A 471 10.41 1.54 7.60
C LEU A 471 9.11 1.15 8.32
N VAL A 472 8.20 0.43 7.64
CA VAL A 472 6.98 -0.11 8.28
C VAL A 472 7.34 -1.23 9.26
N THR A 473 6.95 -1.05 10.53
CA THR A 473 7.19 -1.99 11.63
C THR A 473 5.88 -2.55 12.19
N VAL A 474 5.98 -3.60 13.01
CA VAL A 474 4.87 -4.09 13.85
C VAL A 474 5.21 -3.78 15.30
N GLY A 475 4.30 -3.10 15.99
CA GLY A 475 4.47 -2.75 17.39
C GLY A 475 3.18 -2.24 18.03
N PRO A 476 3.23 -1.87 19.32
CA PRO A 476 2.08 -1.27 20.01
C PRO A 476 1.69 0.06 19.37
N GLU A 477 0.47 0.55 19.52
CA GLU A 477 0.11 1.89 19.02
C GLU A 477 0.99 3.00 19.61
N ALA A 478 1.17 4.10 18.87
CA ALA A 478 1.90 5.26 19.38
C ALA A 478 1.14 5.88 20.57
N PRO A 479 1.81 6.55 21.52
CA PRO A 479 1.12 7.20 22.63
C PRO A 479 0.11 8.24 22.12
N ALA A 480 -1.03 8.37 22.80
CA ALA A 480 -2.04 9.37 22.42
C ALA A 480 -1.57 10.80 22.75
N ALA A 481 -1.95 11.78 21.93
CA ALA A 481 -1.73 13.20 22.15
C ALA A 481 -3.02 14.02 22.02
N PRO A 482 -3.10 15.20 22.64
CA PRO A 482 -4.15 16.16 22.35
C PRO A 482 -3.98 16.75 20.94
N MET A 483 -5.10 17.07 20.29
CA MET A 483 -5.10 17.76 19.00
C MET A 483 -4.71 19.24 19.20
N PRO A 484 -3.73 19.79 18.46
CA PRO A 484 -3.46 21.22 18.47
C PRO A 484 -4.61 22.01 17.84
N ASP A 485 -4.70 23.30 18.17
CA ASP A 485 -5.70 24.19 17.58
C ASP A 485 -5.42 24.41 16.08
N LEU A 486 -6.47 24.28 15.27
CA LEU A 486 -6.46 24.52 13.82
C LEU A 486 -7.56 25.54 13.51
N PRO A 487 -7.26 26.85 13.59
CA PRO A 487 -8.24 27.90 13.34
C PRO A 487 -8.92 27.72 11.98
N GLY A 488 -10.25 27.76 11.97
CA GLY A 488 -11.05 27.57 10.76
C GLY A 488 -11.23 26.11 10.32
N ALA A 489 -10.75 25.12 11.09
CA ALA A 489 -11.05 23.72 10.82
C ALA A 489 -12.54 23.43 11.08
N GLU A 490 -13.16 22.71 10.14
CA GLU A 490 -14.55 22.29 10.22
C GLU A 490 -14.63 20.80 10.55
N ASP A 491 -15.55 20.42 11.43
CA ASP A 491 -15.79 19.01 11.75
C ASP A 491 -16.63 18.35 10.64
N ALA A 492 -16.06 17.35 9.97
CA ALA A 492 -16.68 16.71 8.81
C ALA A 492 -17.98 15.97 9.16
N GLU A 493 -18.13 15.50 10.41
CA GLU A 493 -19.38 14.88 10.85
C GLU A 493 -20.48 15.94 11.04
N VAL A 494 -20.13 17.10 11.61
CA VAL A 494 -21.07 18.22 11.75
C VAL A 494 -21.53 18.70 10.39
N ALA A 495 -20.60 18.94 9.46
CA ALA A 495 -20.88 19.36 8.10
C ALA A 495 -21.81 18.37 7.37
N MET A 496 -21.52 17.06 7.50
CA MET A 496 -22.33 15.99 6.93
C MET A 496 -23.77 15.99 7.47
N ARG A 497 -23.95 16.12 8.79
CA ARG A 497 -25.28 16.16 9.42
C ARG A 497 -26.07 17.40 8.99
N GLN A 498 -25.41 18.55 8.87
CA GLN A 498 -26.02 19.79 8.40
C GLN A 498 -26.48 19.67 6.94
N ALA A 499 -25.66 19.09 6.06
CA ALA A 499 -26.03 18.84 4.67
C ALA A 499 -27.27 17.93 4.56
N LEU A 500 -27.29 16.82 5.30
CA LEU A 500 -28.45 15.91 5.34
C LEU A 500 -29.72 16.60 5.87
N ALA A 501 -29.60 17.43 6.91
CA ALA A 501 -30.72 18.18 7.47
C ALA A 501 -31.27 19.25 6.51
N ALA A 502 -30.39 19.84 5.69
CA ALA A 502 -30.75 20.80 4.64
C ALA A 502 -31.33 20.15 3.37
N GLY A 503 -31.33 18.81 3.29
CA GLY A 503 -31.75 18.07 2.10
C GLY A 503 -30.70 18.06 0.98
N ASP A 504 -29.46 18.49 1.25
CA ASP A 504 -28.32 18.32 0.33
C ASP A 504 -27.79 16.88 0.43
N LEU A 505 -28.45 16.01 -0.33
CA LEU A 505 -28.19 14.57 -0.34
C LEU A 505 -26.80 14.23 -0.89
N GLU A 506 -26.29 14.99 -1.85
CA GLU A 506 -24.97 14.74 -2.45
C GLU A 506 -23.85 15.04 -1.44
N SER A 507 -23.86 16.22 -0.81
CA SER A 507 -22.87 16.57 0.21
C SER A 507 -23.00 15.67 1.44
N GLY A 508 -24.23 15.34 1.85
CA GLY A 508 -24.50 14.40 2.94
C GLY A 508 -23.92 13.01 2.67
N LEU A 509 -24.20 12.44 1.49
CA LEU A 509 -23.65 11.14 1.08
C LEU A 509 -22.13 11.16 0.95
N ARG A 510 -21.55 12.23 0.37
CA ARG A 510 -20.10 12.42 0.31
C ARG A 510 -19.49 12.41 1.72
N GLY A 511 -20.11 13.12 2.66
CA GLY A 511 -19.71 13.11 4.07
C GLY A 511 -19.76 11.71 4.70
N LEU A 512 -20.83 10.94 4.46
CA LEU A 512 -20.93 9.56 4.94
C LEU A 512 -19.81 8.67 4.37
N VAL A 513 -19.49 8.81 3.09
CA VAL A 513 -18.40 8.05 2.43
C VAL A 513 -17.03 8.45 3.00
N THR A 514 -16.74 9.74 3.11
CA THR A 514 -15.48 10.25 3.68
C THR A 514 -15.26 9.76 5.11
N LEU A 515 -16.32 9.73 5.93
CA LEU A 515 -16.31 9.23 7.31
C LEU A 515 -16.36 7.69 7.41
N ALA A 516 -16.29 6.98 6.27
CA ALA A 516 -16.41 5.54 6.17
C ALA A 516 -17.68 4.95 6.83
N ARG A 517 -18.79 5.69 6.84
CA ARG A 517 -20.09 5.27 7.37
C ARG A 517 -20.88 4.49 6.32
N ASP A 518 -20.31 3.38 5.89
CA ASP A 518 -20.76 2.65 4.69
C ASP A 518 -22.17 2.10 4.81
N ALA A 519 -22.53 1.61 5.99
CA ALA A 519 -23.89 1.13 6.26
C ALA A 519 -24.93 2.25 6.16
N ASP A 520 -24.59 3.45 6.63
CA ASP A 520 -25.48 4.60 6.56
C ASP A 520 -25.58 5.16 5.13
N ALA A 521 -24.46 5.22 4.41
CA ALA A 521 -24.42 5.59 2.99
C ALA A 521 -25.25 4.60 2.14
N ALA A 522 -25.05 3.29 2.33
CA ALA A 522 -25.82 2.26 1.65
C ALA A 522 -27.33 2.35 1.97
N ARG A 523 -27.69 2.60 3.23
CA ARG A 523 -29.08 2.79 3.65
C ARG A 523 -29.71 4.01 3.00
N LEU A 524 -28.98 5.13 2.93
CA LEU A 524 -29.44 6.36 2.26
C LEU A 524 -29.69 6.10 0.77
N VAL A 525 -28.71 5.51 0.06
CA VAL A 525 -28.82 5.22 -1.38
C VAL A 525 -29.99 4.28 -1.66
N ARG A 526 -30.16 3.22 -0.86
CA ARG A 526 -31.30 2.31 -1.00
C ARG A 526 -32.65 3.02 -0.80
N ALA A 527 -32.77 3.83 0.25
CA ALA A 527 -34.00 4.58 0.49
C ALA A 527 -34.31 5.56 -0.66
N LEU A 528 -33.29 6.17 -1.29
CA LEU A 528 -33.50 6.99 -2.47
C LEU A 528 -33.98 6.16 -3.67
N LEU A 529 -33.37 5.00 -3.93
CA LEU A 529 -33.81 4.11 -5.02
C LEU A 529 -35.25 3.62 -4.82
N ASP A 530 -35.64 3.32 -3.58
CA ASP A 530 -36.96 2.77 -3.25
C ASP A 530 -38.06 3.86 -3.25
N ASP A 531 -37.80 5.01 -2.61
CA ASP A 531 -38.84 6.02 -2.32
C ASP A 531 -38.82 7.22 -3.27
N ARG A 532 -37.65 7.58 -3.81
CA ARG A 532 -37.42 8.80 -4.64
C ARG A 532 -36.36 8.57 -5.71
N PRO A 533 -36.56 7.61 -6.65
CA PRO A 533 -35.54 7.26 -7.64
C PRO A 533 -35.13 8.46 -8.53
N GLU A 534 -36.02 9.42 -8.74
CA GLU A 534 -35.74 10.67 -9.46
C GLU A 534 -34.70 11.56 -8.76
N ALA A 535 -34.50 11.40 -7.45
CA ALA A 535 -33.49 12.11 -6.69
C ALA A 535 -32.09 11.49 -6.81
N VAL A 536 -31.97 10.29 -7.41
CA VAL A 536 -30.68 9.61 -7.60
C VAL A 536 -29.98 10.17 -8.84
N THR A 537 -29.15 11.19 -8.61
CA THR A 537 -28.29 11.79 -9.64
C THR A 537 -27.12 10.86 -10.00
N GLY A 538 -26.42 11.17 -11.10
CA GLY A 538 -25.18 10.47 -11.47
C GLY A 538 -24.10 10.58 -10.39
N GLU A 539 -24.03 11.72 -9.68
CA GLU A 539 -23.10 11.90 -8.56
C GLU A 539 -23.48 11.03 -7.35
N ILE A 540 -24.77 10.93 -7.00
CA ILE A 540 -25.22 10.01 -5.94
C ILE A 540 -24.89 8.56 -6.32
N ALA A 541 -25.09 8.19 -7.59
CA ALA A 541 -24.71 6.86 -8.08
C ALA A 541 -23.20 6.61 -7.98
N ARG A 542 -22.38 7.60 -8.37
CA ARG A 542 -20.91 7.56 -8.27
C ARG A 542 -20.43 7.43 -6.82
N LEU A 543 -21.07 8.12 -5.88
CA LEU A 543 -20.76 8.02 -4.45
C LEU A 543 -21.28 6.74 -3.80
N GLY A 544 -22.41 6.22 -4.27
CA GLY A 544 -23.17 5.15 -3.61
C GLY A 544 -22.70 3.73 -3.89
N TRP A 545 -22.06 3.47 -5.03
CA TRP A 545 -21.79 2.09 -5.47
C TRP A 545 -20.80 1.34 -4.55
N ARG A 546 -19.71 1.97 -4.10
CA ARG A 546 -18.73 1.35 -3.17
C ARG A 546 -19.36 0.99 -1.81
N PRO A 547 -20.14 1.88 -1.16
CA PRO A 547 -20.92 1.51 0.04
C PRO A 547 -21.84 0.31 -0.18
N LEU A 548 -22.56 0.23 -1.30
CA LEU A 548 -23.45 -0.90 -1.60
C LEU A 548 -22.69 -2.22 -1.80
N VAL A 549 -21.53 -2.18 -2.48
CA VAL A 549 -20.65 -3.36 -2.62
C VAL A 549 -20.20 -3.87 -1.25
N ARG A 550 -19.63 -2.99 -0.42
CA ARG A 550 -19.07 -3.34 0.89
C ARG A 550 -20.11 -3.87 1.87
N THR A 551 -21.35 -3.39 1.77
CA THR A 551 -22.47 -3.82 2.61
C THR A 551 -23.29 -4.97 2.01
N GLY A 552 -22.83 -5.52 0.88
CA GLY A 552 -23.46 -6.67 0.22
C GLY A 552 -24.85 -6.40 -0.35
N GLN A 553 -25.21 -5.15 -0.62
CA GLN A 553 -26.54 -4.74 -1.09
C GLN A 553 -26.67 -4.89 -2.62
N SER A 554 -26.54 -6.13 -3.13
CA SER A 554 -26.47 -6.39 -4.57
C SER A 554 -27.72 -5.94 -5.36
N ALA A 555 -28.92 -6.05 -4.79
CA ALA A 555 -30.15 -5.61 -5.45
C ALA A 555 -30.17 -4.09 -5.67
N ALA A 556 -29.84 -3.32 -4.63
CA ALA A 556 -29.70 -1.87 -4.73
C ALA A 556 -28.54 -1.48 -5.66
N LEU A 557 -27.43 -2.25 -5.66
CA LEU A 557 -26.32 -2.00 -6.58
C LEU A 557 -26.76 -2.16 -8.04
N ILE A 558 -27.53 -3.20 -8.36
CA ILE A 558 -28.08 -3.41 -9.71
C ILE A 558 -28.97 -2.22 -10.11
N ALA A 559 -29.89 -1.78 -9.25
CA ALA A 559 -30.75 -0.63 -9.54
C ALA A 559 -29.95 0.67 -9.71
N LEU A 560 -28.90 0.87 -8.91
CA LEU A 560 -28.03 2.04 -9.01
C LEU A 560 -27.30 2.11 -10.37
N MET A 561 -27.05 0.98 -11.04
CA MET A 561 -26.33 0.96 -12.32
C MET A 561 -27.05 1.69 -13.45
N ASP A 562 -28.37 1.87 -13.35
CA ASP A 562 -29.17 2.61 -14.33
C ASP A 562 -29.04 4.13 -14.19
N HIS A 563 -28.55 4.59 -13.03
CA HIS A 563 -28.32 6.01 -12.73
C HIS A 563 -26.88 6.48 -13.01
N LEU A 564 -25.97 5.54 -13.28
CA LEU A 564 -24.61 5.86 -13.67
C LEU A 564 -24.56 6.41 -15.11
N GLY A 565 -23.92 7.56 -15.28
CA GLY A 565 -23.73 8.18 -16.59
C GLY A 565 -22.84 7.37 -17.53
N PRO A 566 -22.78 7.71 -18.82
CA PRO A 566 -21.95 7.02 -19.80
C PRO A 566 -20.46 6.92 -19.38
N GLU A 567 -19.93 7.96 -18.73
CA GLU A 567 -18.55 8.03 -18.25
C GLU A 567 -18.20 6.93 -17.25
N ALA A 568 -19.16 6.51 -16.43
CA ALA A 568 -18.96 5.43 -15.46
C ALA A 568 -18.87 4.04 -16.12
N ARG A 569 -19.23 3.90 -17.40
CA ARG A 569 -19.03 2.65 -18.15
C ARG A 569 -17.56 2.46 -18.54
N ASP A 570 -16.84 3.57 -18.69
CA ASP A 570 -15.43 3.57 -19.08
C ASP A 570 -14.50 3.61 -17.85
N ASP A 571 -15.05 3.72 -16.63
CA ASP A 571 -14.28 3.59 -15.39
C ASP A 571 -13.90 2.11 -15.16
N PRO A 572 -12.60 1.75 -15.28
CA PRO A 572 -12.18 0.37 -15.06
C PRO A 572 -12.33 -0.05 -13.59
N ASP A 573 -12.30 0.90 -12.65
CA ASP A 573 -12.39 0.65 -11.21
C ASP A 573 -13.77 0.14 -10.83
N LEU A 574 -14.77 0.95 -11.17
CA LEU A 574 -16.16 0.61 -11.02
C LEU A 574 -16.46 -0.71 -11.71
N THR A 575 -15.98 -0.88 -12.94
CA THR A 575 -16.20 -2.10 -13.71
C THR A 575 -15.65 -3.32 -12.98
N ASP A 576 -14.38 -3.31 -12.56
CA ASP A 576 -13.76 -4.45 -11.89
C ASP A 576 -14.47 -4.84 -10.60
N VAL A 577 -14.77 -3.86 -9.73
CA VAL A 577 -15.39 -4.12 -8.43
C VAL A 577 -16.85 -4.55 -8.56
N VAL A 578 -17.62 -3.95 -9.48
CA VAL A 578 -19.00 -4.37 -9.76
C VAL A 578 -19.03 -5.79 -10.33
N TRP A 579 -18.06 -6.16 -11.17
CA TRP A 579 -17.90 -7.53 -11.64
C TRP A 579 -17.65 -8.50 -10.48
N LEU A 580 -16.75 -8.18 -9.56
CA LEU A 580 -16.50 -9.01 -8.39
C LEU A 580 -17.76 -9.17 -7.53
N ALA A 581 -18.51 -8.10 -7.33
CA ALA A 581 -19.71 -8.09 -6.50
C ALA A 581 -20.88 -8.88 -7.11
N LEU A 582 -21.15 -8.69 -8.41
CA LEU A 582 -22.36 -9.20 -9.07
C LEU A 582 -22.16 -10.52 -9.83
N ARG A 583 -20.90 -10.95 -10.10
CA ARG A 583 -20.64 -12.15 -10.90
C ARG A 583 -21.41 -13.39 -10.42
N PRO A 584 -21.48 -13.73 -9.10
CA PRO A 584 -22.20 -14.92 -8.67
C PRO A 584 -23.70 -14.89 -8.96
N LEU A 585 -24.33 -13.70 -8.88
CA LEU A 585 -25.74 -13.54 -9.23
C LEU A 585 -25.94 -13.65 -10.74
N ALA A 586 -25.06 -13.01 -11.51
CA ALA A 586 -25.12 -13.07 -12.95
C ALA A 586 -24.95 -14.50 -13.47
N THR A 587 -23.97 -15.26 -12.98
CA THR A 587 -23.75 -16.66 -13.38
C THR A 587 -24.88 -17.59 -12.93
N ALA A 588 -25.58 -17.26 -11.85
CA ALA A 588 -26.78 -17.97 -11.39
C ALA A 588 -28.05 -17.63 -12.20
N GLY A 589 -27.99 -16.68 -13.13
CA GLY A 589 -29.11 -16.30 -14.00
C GLY A 589 -29.99 -15.16 -13.46
N ASP A 590 -29.52 -14.38 -12.49
CA ASP A 590 -30.23 -13.15 -12.09
C ASP A 590 -30.28 -12.16 -13.27
N ALA A 591 -31.50 -11.82 -13.72
CA ALA A 591 -31.69 -11.03 -14.93
C ALA A 591 -31.11 -9.61 -14.82
N GLY A 592 -31.17 -9.01 -13.63
CA GLY A 592 -30.65 -7.67 -13.37
C GLY A 592 -29.12 -7.65 -13.38
N ALA A 593 -28.49 -8.60 -12.69
CA ALA A 593 -27.04 -8.75 -12.69
C ALA A 593 -26.49 -9.08 -14.09
N VAL A 594 -27.16 -9.97 -14.84
CA VAL A 594 -26.79 -10.26 -16.23
C VAL A 594 -26.87 -8.99 -17.09
N ALA A 595 -27.94 -8.19 -16.96
CA ALA A 595 -28.10 -6.94 -17.70
C ALA A 595 -27.01 -5.92 -17.33
N ALA A 596 -26.77 -5.72 -16.03
CA ALA A 596 -25.79 -4.77 -15.51
C ALA A 596 -24.36 -5.06 -15.99
N LEU A 597 -23.96 -6.34 -16.01
CA LEU A 597 -22.62 -6.77 -16.41
C LEU A 597 -22.45 -6.93 -17.93
N SER A 598 -23.53 -7.20 -18.69
CA SER A 598 -23.46 -7.38 -20.16
C SER A 598 -22.98 -6.14 -20.91
N THR A 599 -23.10 -4.95 -20.31
CA THR A 599 -22.65 -3.68 -20.87
C THR A 599 -21.25 -3.28 -20.41
N ARG A 600 -20.60 -4.09 -19.56
CA ARG A 600 -19.37 -3.72 -18.83
C ARG A 600 -18.28 -4.79 -18.90
N LEU A 601 -18.17 -5.54 -19.99
CA LEU A 601 -17.13 -6.58 -20.12
C LEU A 601 -15.73 -5.99 -19.95
N ARG A 602 -14.89 -6.59 -19.12
CA ARG A 602 -13.53 -6.10 -18.87
C ARG A 602 -12.63 -6.46 -20.02
N GLU A 603 -11.84 -5.50 -20.52
CA GLU A 603 -10.99 -5.69 -21.70
C GLU A 603 -10.04 -6.89 -21.56
N LEU A 604 -9.29 -6.98 -20.44
CA LEU A 604 -8.30 -8.04 -20.20
C LEU A 604 -8.94 -9.44 -20.13
N THR A 605 -10.16 -9.51 -19.62
CA THR A 605 -10.86 -10.78 -19.37
C THR A 605 -12.08 -10.93 -20.25
N PHE A 606 -12.12 -10.24 -21.38
CA PHE A 606 -13.31 -10.13 -22.22
C PHE A 606 -13.90 -11.50 -22.56
N GLY A 607 -13.06 -12.45 -23.01
CA GLY A 607 -13.50 -13.81 -23.32
C GLY A 607 -14.03 -14.55 -22.09
N ALA A 608 -13.36 -14.47 -20.94
CA ALA A 608 -13.78 -15.14 -19.71
C ALA A 608 -15.09 -14.55 -19.15
N ASP A 609 -15.22 -13.22 -19.18
CA ASP A 609 -16.42 -12.48 -18.77
C ASP A 609 -17.61 -12.84 -19.66
N ALA A 610 -17.37 -12.92 -20.98
CA ALA A 610 -18.37 -13.36 -21.95
C ALA A 610 -18.85 -14.80 -21.66
N THR A 611 -17.92 -15.72 -21.37
CA THR A 611 -18.25 -17.10 -21.01
C THR A 611 -19.03 -17.19 -19.69
N ASP A 612 -18.59 -16.48 -18.64
CA ASP A 612 -19.27 -16.46 -17.34
C ASP A 612 -20.70 -15.88 -17.50
N LEU A 613 -20.89 -14.80 -18.25
CA LEU A 613 -22.21 -14.25 -18.52
C LEU A 613 -23.08 -15.14 -19.40
N ALA A 614 -22.51 -15.85 -20.38
CA ALA A 614 -23.28 -16.77 -21.22
C ALA A 614 -23.92 -17.89 -20.39
N ARG A 615 -23.28 -18.35 -19.31
CA ARG A 615 -23.90 -19.29 -18.35
C ARG A 615 -25.12 -18.67 -17.67
N GLY A 616 -25.01 -17.42 -17.25
CA GLY A 616 -26.11 -16.63 -16.70
C GLY A 616 -27.27 -16.43 -17.68
N VAL A 617 -26.95 -16.03 -18.90
CA VAL A 617 -27.93 -15.87 -19.99
C VAL A 617 -28.62 -17.21 -20.28
N ARG A 618 -27.88 -18.33 -20.29
CA ARG A 618 -28.46 -19.67 -20.47
C ARG A 618 -29.42 -20.02 -19.34
N ALA A 619 -29.03 -19.77 -18.10
CA ALA A 619 -29.88 -20.02 -16.93
C ALA A 619 -31.16 -19.17 -16.95
N ALA A 620 -31.05 -17.90 -17.34
CA ALA A 620 -32.17 -16.95 -17.35
C ALA A 620 -33.09 -17.06 -18.58
N ARG A 621 -32.53 -17.36 -19.76
CA ARG A 621 -33.20 -17.18 -21.07
C ARG A 621 -33.01 -18.37 -22.04
N GLY A 622 -32.36 -19.45 -21.61
CA GLY A 622 -32.15 -20.66 -22.41
C GLY A 622 -30.90 -20.64 -23.31
N ALA A 623 -30.55 -21.81 -23.85
CA ALA A 623 -29.32 -22.04 -24.61
C ALA A 623 -29.22 -21.19 -25.90
N ASP A 624 -30.33 -20.99 -26.61
CA ASP A 624 -30.35 -20.17 -27.83
C ASP A 624 -30.02 -18.71 -27.58
N ALA A 625 -30.48 -18.17 -26.44
CA ALA A 625 -30.16 -16.80 -26.03
C ALA A 625 -28.67 -16.67 -25.71
N ALA A 626 -28.10 -17.65 -25.00
CA ALA A 626 -26.67 -17.68 -24.69
C ALA A 626 -25.81 -17.80 -25.96
N ARG A 627 -26.22 -18.62 -26.93
CA ARG A 627 -25.56 -18.73 -28.24
C ARG A 627 -25.58 -17.40 -28.98
N ARG A 628 -26.74 -16.75 -29.13
CA ARG A 628 -26.85 -15.43 -29.78
C ARG A 628 -25.98 -14.38 -29.10
N TYR A 629 -25.95 -14.40 -27.76
CA TYR A 629 -25.12 -13.50 -26.97
C TYR A 629 -23.62 -13.69 -27.28
N LEU A 630 -23.10 -14.92 -27.20
CA LEU A 630 -21.70 -15.21 -27.51
C LEU A 630 -21.35 -14.90 -28.97
N THR A 631 -22.23 -15.22 -29.93
CA THR A 631 -22.02 -14.88 -31.35
C THR A 631 -21.89 -13.35 -31.54
N ALA A 632 -22.70 -12.55 -30.85
CA ALA A 632 -22.62 -11.10 -30.91
C ALA A 632 -21.34 -10.55 -30.24
N LEU A 633 -20.83 -11.19 -29.19
CA LEU A 633 -19.57 -10.78 -28.56
C LEU A 633 -18.34 -11.23 -29.33
N ARG A 634 -18.41 -12.37 -30.04
CA ARG A 634 -17.33 -12.87 -30.88
C ARG A 634 -16.87 -11.84 -31.92
N THR A 635 -17.81 -11.09 -32.50
CA THR A 635 -17.49 -10.04 -33.50
C THR A 635 -16.87 -8.78 -32.87
N ARG A 636 -16.99 -8.62 -31.55
CA ARG A 636 -16.46 -7.49 -30.77
C ARG A 636 -15.22 -7.84 -29.96
N ALA A 637 -14.78 -9.09 -30.02
CA ALA A 637 -13.66 -9.57 -29.22
C ALA A 637 -12.36 -8.81 -29.58
N PRO A 638 -11.64 -8.26 -28.60
CA PRO A 638 -10.53 -7.34 -28.83
C PRO A 638 -9.30 -8.01 -29.44
N ASP A 639 -9.14 -9.32 -29.24
CA ASP A 639 -7.99 -10.10 -29.70
C ASP A 639 -8.35 -11.54 -30.05
N ASP A 640 -7.38 -12.29 -30.61
CA ASP A 640 -7.55 -13.69 -31.01
C ASP A 640 -7.83 -14.58 -29.79
N ARG A 641 -7.21 -14.30 -28.65
CA ARG A 641 -7.38 -15.09 -27.42
C ARG A 641 -8.80 -15.02 -26.89
N ALA A 642 -9.39 -13.82 -26.86
CA ALA A 642 -10.79 -13.63 -26.47
C ALA A 642 -11.72 -14.35 -27.45
N ARG A 643 -11.42 -14.34 -28.76
CA ARG A 643 -12.18 -15.10 -29.76
C ARG A 643 -12.09 -16.60 -29.55
N GLU A 644 -10.91 -17.15 -29.26
CA GLU A 644 -10.71 -18.57 -28.97
C GLU A 644 -11.51 -19.02 -27.74
N ILE A 645 -11.51 -18.23 -26.65
CA ILE A 645 -12.28 -18.53 -25.43
C ILE A 645 -13.79 -18.53 -25.74
N ILE A 646 -14.27 -17.56 -26.52
CA ILE A 646 -15.68 -17.47 -26.93
C ILE A 646 -16.05 -18.64 -27.85
N ASP A 647 -15.17 -19.04 -28.77
CA ASP A 647 -15.40 -20.15 -29.70
C ASP A 647 -15.48 -21.49 -28.97
N ALA A 648 -14.64 -21.71 -27.95
CA ALA A 648 -14.75 -22.87 -27.07
C ALA A 648 -16.10 -22.89 -26.33
N ALA A 649 -16.52 -21.74 -25.76
CA ALA A 649 -17.81 -21.65 -25.07
C ALA A 649 -19.02 -21.84 -26.01
N LEU A 650 -18.92 -21.43 -27.28
CA LEU A 650 -19.94 -21.69 -28.30
C LEU A 650 -20.04 -23.18 -28.64
N ALA A 651 -18.91 -23.89 -28.67
CA ALA A 651 -18.89 -25.34 -28.90
C ALA A 651 -19.59 -26.11 -27.76
N ASP A 652 -19.40 -25.69 -26.51
CA ASP A 652 -20.06 -26.29 -25.33
C ASP A 652 -21.59 -26.07 -25.30
N LEU A 653 -22.11 -25.14 -26.11
CA LEU A 653 -23.55 -24.90 -26.28
C LEU A 653 -24.15 -25.64 -27.47
N ALA A 654 -23.36 -26.45 -28.20
CA ALA A 654 -23.86 -27.31 -29.27
C ALA A 654 -24.95 -28.27 -28.72
N PRO A 655 -26.04 -28.48 -29.48
CA PRO A 655 -27.17 -29.31 -29.05
C PRO A 655 -26.79 -30.78 -28.82
#